data_AF-A0A7S4Q482-F1
#
_entry.id   AF-A0A7S4Q482-F1
#
_cell.length_a   1.000
_cell.length_b   1.000
_cell.length_c   1.000
_cell.angle_alpha   90.00
_cell.angle_beta   90.00
_cell.angle_gamma   90.00
#
_symmetry.space_group_name_H-M   'P 1'
#
loop_
_entity.id
_entity.type
_entity.pdbx_description
1 polymer ?
#
loop_
_entity_poly.entity_id
_entity_poly.type
_entity_poly.pdbx_seq_one_letter_code
_entity_poly.pdbx_strand_id
1 'polypeptide(L)'
;GEQMPATPPARSELEDDSPAVGRHLSIPQVESPCKFNKRNSRRLIKVELICKVHLRTKEEAALKQILSKWRLHCENRHAFMALSSAETSAITAAFNWYDQDGDGLLNAEELFNCIVELGLGGTDKHQRREVVAICSDVMPAFDFRTFHTMSDELYAGGGFNDAAGRRRAALKRCLRRVGCGGYEPGSINIYDLAMKVLPRLRLSFEEMNRDLLQRQLTGHQRGGEHGVVSLQMCARVAWKMGVDPRLFVRVAEQISKRARESFVMRQEGSPSPSQRKSTTHSAAIRLALPHEHKLPSNPSTPPSLRASIWPVGAGGLDWRSSRTIPIDVAARVVVRCHEKVSRSLRKRERTIQMQYQLEEHVFLALRPLLVALFDRFESYCDPEDSTKTLDARHSLCLLREMGFISGRGRDNRQDEAQLWATAEVNGSQLDFSAIVYFVYSLRAEKRLTVAEDLMKCFNTYDKEHVGSLSLAEASQALGYLELAPRTREEQENMRPLFFEADPAGEGRLSAACFQALCLRVEEQMHLLLYEAGYQKSMEVGLTEPEVREMWGLFHSPKTEEPPPDSPPLSPPASRRVSVTSLRHALLDGQASLEGGSLQLLSENPEPVRQRRTSQVAFATFIVGSKQAPRHLASLQAEDERPRESQICFPWALRRALMELRLPKDYINSLENSELIVVVADYFGFAVAGPLEEIRVAFATKLNVRSWSEFQASARELGKRMADVPEEQGLSDRGALAASLGLT
;
A
#
# COMPACT_ATOMS: atom_id res chain seq x y z
N GLY A 1 47.81 12.31 -48.54
CA GLY A 1 46.73 13.21 -48.10
C GLY A 1 45.47 12.39 -48.11
N GLU A 2 44.92 12.16 -46.93
CA GLU A 2 43.92 11.12 -46.63
C GLU A 2 42.65 11.24 -47.50
N GLN A 3 42.28 10.12 -48.12
CA GLN A 3 41.00 9.92 -48.80
C GLN A 3 40.14 8.99 -47.95
N MET A 4 38.90 9.41 -47.72
CA MET A 4 37.86 8.66 -47.02
C MET A 4 37.56 7.31 -47.70
N PRO A 5 37.20 6.26 -46.94
CA PRO A 5 36.79 5.00 -47.53
C PRO A 5 35.31 5.01 -47.90
N ALA A 6 35.07 4.40 -49.07
CA ALA A 6 33.79 4.24 -49.74
C ALA A 6 32.84 3.25 -49.03
N THR A 7 31.56 3.52 -49.20
CA THR A 7 30.40 2.64 -48.97
C THR A 7 30.50 1.34 -49.76
N PRO A 8 30.15 0.18 -49.18
CA PRO A 8 29.86 -1.03 -49.94
C PRO A 8 28.35 -1.19 -50.24
N PRO A 9 27.99 -1.96 -51.27
CA PRO A 9 26.68 -1.92 -51.90
C PRO A 9 25.63 -2.81 -51.23
N ALA A 10 24.37 -2.43 -51.41
CA ALA A 10 23.18 -3.18 -51.05
C ALA A 10 23.16 -4.57 -51.72
N ARG A 11 22.97 -5.61 -50.92
CA ARG A 11 22.54 -6.94 -51.37
C ARG A 11 21.18 -7.25 -50.74
N SER A 12 20.21 -7.41 -51.62
CA SER A 12 18.93 -8.06 -51.40
C SER A 12 19.14 -9.54 -51.11
N GLU A 13 18.59 -10.04 -50.01
CA GLU A 13 18.19 -11.44 -49.87
C GLU A 13 17.08 -11.52 -48.81
N LEU A 14 15.90 -11.93 -49.29
CA LEU A 14 14.78 -12.43 -48.51
C LEU A 14 15.20 -13.74 -47.87
N GLU A 15 15.29 -13.81 -46.54
CA GLU A 15 14.99 -15.03 -45.79
C GLU A 15 14.29 -14.68 -44.47
N ASP A 16 13.13 -15.31 -44.28
CA ASP A 16 12.38 -15.42 -43.04
C ASP A 16 13.26 -16.01 -41.94
N ASP A 17 13.52 -15.27 -40.87
CA ASP A 17 13.89 -15.88 -39.59
C ASP A 17 13.35 -15.02 -38.44
N SER A 18 12.17 -15.42 -37.97
CA SER A 18 11.58 -14.97 -36.72
C SER A 18 12.42 -15.47 -35.54
N PRO A 19 12.96 -14.61 -34.65
CA PRO A 19 13.56 -15.08 -33.42
C PRO A 19 12.46 -15.44 -32.43
N ALA A 20 12.21 -16.74 -32.27
CA ALA A 20 11.44 -17.30 -31.17
C ALA A 20 12.17 -17.06 -29.83
N VAL A 21 11.97 -15.89 -29.23
CA VAL A 21 12.32 -15.60 -27.84
C VAL A 21 11.08 -15.75 -26.99
N GLY A 22 10.71 -17.01 -26.75
CA GLY A 22 9.75 -17.42 -25.73
C GLY A 22 10.45 -18.30 -24.71
N ARG A 23 11.26 -17.72 -23.81
CA ARG A 23 11.70 -18.45 -22.60
C ARG A 23 10.49 -18.56 -21.67
N HIS A 24 9.67 -19.57 -21.90
CA HIS A 24 8.75 -20.08 -20.89
C HIS A 24 9.59 -20.53 -19.68
N LEU A 25 9.48 -19.80 -18.57
CA LEU A 25 9.84 -20.30 -17.25
C LEU A 25 8.88 -21.45 -16.93
N SER A 26 9.28 -22.67 -17.30
CA SER A 26 8.60 -23.89 -16.91
C SER A 26 8.67 -24.03 -15.40
N ILE A 27 7.59 -23.71 -14.71
CA ILE A 27 7.40 -24.06 -13.30
C ILE A 27 7.48 -25.59 -13.21
N PRO A 28 8.40 -26.18 -12.43
CA PRO A 28 8.49 -27.63 -12.32
C PRO A 28 7.19 -28.18 -11.75
N GLN A 29 6.58 -29.14 -12.45
CA GLN A 29 5.38 -29.84 -11.98
C GLN A 29 5.68 -30.49 -10.62
N VAL A 30 4.90 -30.08 -9.61
CA VAL A 30 4.97 -30.64 -8.26
C VAL A 30 4.37 -32.04 -8.31
N GLU A 31 5.22 -33.07 -8.22
CA GLU A 31 4.78 -34.46 -8.06
C GLU A 31 3.93 -34.64 -6.77
N SER A 32 2.94 -35.55 -6.86
CA SER A 32 1.87 -35.77 -5.87
C SER A 32 2.34 -35.95 -4.40
N PRO A 33 1.64 -35.37 -3.41
CA PRO A 33 1.94 -35.54 -2.00
C PRO A 33 1.29 -36.82 -1.44
N CYS A 34 1.96 -37.47 -0.47
CA CYS A 34 1.51 -38.62 0.36
C CYS A 34 2.16 -39.99 0.12
N LYS A 35 3.47 -40.04 -0.14
CA LYS A 35 4.28 -41.18 0.34
C LYS A 35 5.38 -40.63 1.25
N PHE A 36 5.21 -40.80 2.56
CA PHE A 36 6.26 -40.54 3.55
C PHE A 36 7.53 -41.25 3.08
N ASN A 37 8.49 -40.46 2.60
CA ASN A 37 9.59 -41.00 1.80
C ASN A 37 10.48 -41.84 2.74
N LYS A 38 10.43 -43.17 2.61
CA LYS A 38 11.32 -44.12 3.33
C LYS A 38 12.80 -43.71 3.24
N ARG A 39 13.15 -42.89 2.24
CA ARG A 39 14.47 -42.31 2.03
C ARG A 39 14.84 -41.25 3.08
N ASN A 40 13.90 -40.41 3.54
CA ASN A 40 14.15 -39.41 4.58
C ASN A 40 14.26 -40.05 5.97
N SER A 41 13.44 -41.05 6.28
CA SER A 41 13.57 -41.81 7.53
C SER A 41 14.86 -42.63 7.59
N ARG A 42 15.30 -43.23 6.46
CA ARG A 42 16.61 -43.89 6.37
C ARG A 42 17.79 -42.92 6.50
N ARG A 43 17.68 -41.70 5.97
CA ARG A 43 18.69 -40.64 6.18
C ARG A 43 18.76 -40.24 7.65
N LEU A 44 17.63 -40.09 8.33
CA LEU A 44 17.57 -39.78 9.75
C LEU A 44 18.23 -40.87 10.60
N ILE A 45 17.86 -42.14 10.37
CA ILE A 45 18.45 -43.28 11.07
C ILE A 45 19.96 -43.34 10.81
N LYS A 46 20.42 -43.07 9.58
CA LYS A 46 21.84 -43.08 9.23
C LYS A 46 22.62 -41.94 9.90
N VAL A 47 22.07 -40.72 9.95
CA VAL A 47 22.68 -39.60 10.68
C VAL A 47 22.72 -39.90 12.18
N GLU A 48 21.63 -40.41 12.75
CA GLU A 48 21.57 -40.80 14.16
C GLU A 48 22.58 -41.89 14.52
N LEU A 49 22.76 -42.89 13.64
CA LEU A 49 23.73 -43.97 13.84
C LEU A 49 25.18 -43.49 13.72
N ILE A 50 25.49 -42.67 12.70
CA ILE A 50 26.83 -42.10 12.50
C ILE A 50 27.22 -41.23 13.69
N CYS A 51 26.28 -40.44 14.20
CA CYS A 51 26.54 -39.54 15.32
C CYS A 51 26.66 -40.25 16.67
N LYS A 52 25.92 -41.35 16.89
CA LYS A 52 26.08 -42.20 18.09
C LYS A 52 27.44 -42.92 18.16
N VAL A 53 28.09 -43.14 17.02
CA VAL A 53 29.34 -43.92 16.93
C VAL A 53 30.60 -43.04 17.01
N HIS A 54 30.52 -41.72 16.84
CA HIS A 54 31.71 -40.87 16.68
C HIS A 54 31.92 -39.74 17.71
N LEU A 55 30.97 -39.46 18.60
CA LEU A 55 30.99 -38.21 19.37
C LEU A 55 31.20 -38.43 20.87
N ARG A 56 32.19 -37.73 21.44
CA ARG A 56 32.44 -37.67 22.90
C ARG A 56 31.36 -36.78 23.57
N THR A 57 31.15 -36.92 24.88
CA THR A 57 30.01 -36.35 25.64
C THR A 57 29.68 -34.85 25.42
N LYS A 58 30.65 -33.97 25.11
CA LYS A 58 30.38 -32.55 24.80
C LYS A 58 29.70 -32.34 23.44
N GLU A 59 29.93 -33.24 22.48
CA GLU A 59 29.31 -33.20 21.16
C GLU A 59 27.90 -33.82 21.17
N GLU A 60 27.56 -34.62 22.20
CA GLU A 60 26.22 -35.19 22.37
C GLU A 60 25.16 -34.12 22.63
N ALA A 61 25.48 -33.08 23.42
CA ALA A 61 24.58 -31.97 23.66
C ALA A 61 24.31 -31.14 22.39
N ALA A 62 25.37 -30.82 21.65
CA ALA A 62 25.26 -30.15 20.35
C ALA A 62 24.46 -31.00 19.35
N LEU A 63 24.66 -32.31 19.34
CA LEU A 63 23.90 -33.24 18.50
C LEU A 63 22.42 -33.29 18.88
N LYS A 64 22.09 -33.41 20.17
CA LYS A 64 20.70 -33.39 20.65
C LYS A 64 20.00 -32.11 20.21
N GLN A 65 20.70 -30.97 20.29
CA GLN A 65 20.21 -29.68 19.80
C GLN A 65 20.03 -29.66 18.27
N ILE A 66 20.95 -30.25 17.50
CA ILE A 66 20.81 -30.36 16.04
C ILE A 66 19.63 -31.26 15.67
N LEU A 67 19.48 -32.41 16.31
CA LEU A 67 18.38 -33.35 16.07
C LEU A 67 17.03 -32.75 16.48
N SER A 68 16.95 -32.00 17.58
CA SER A 68 15.71 -31.32 17.97
C SER A 68 15.34 -30.23 16.96
N LYS A 69 16.31 -29.43 16.49
CA LYS A 69 16.10 -28.44 15.42
C LYS A 69 15.64 -29.10 14.12
N TRP A 70 16.24 -30.22 13.74
CA TRP A 70 15.85 -30.95 12.52
C TRP A 70 14.44 -31.55 12.62
N ARG A 71 14.07 -32.14 13.78
CA ARG A 71 12.70 -32.63 14.02
C ARG A 71 11.68 -31.51 13.89
N LEU A 72 11.93 -30.37 14.56
CA LEU A 72 11.07 -29.19 14.47
C LEU A 72 10.96 -28.68 13.03
N HIS A 73 12.07 -28.67 12.27
CA HIS A 73 12.05 -28.30 10.85
C HIS A 73 11.19 -29.26 10.01
N CYS A 74 11.26 -30.58 10.25
CA CYS A 74 10.39 -31.54 9.58
C CYS A 74 8.91 -31.36 9.93
N GLU A 75 8.59 -31.09 11.20
CA GLU A 75 7.22 -30.77 11.65
C GLU A 75 6.71 -29.50 10.97
N ASN A 76 7.51 -28.42 10.97
CA ASN A 76 7.17 -27.16 10.30
C ASN A 76 6.97 -27.35 8.80
N ARG A 77 7.80 -28.17 8.14
CA ARG A 77 7.64 -28.49 6.73
C ARG A 77 6.34 -29.24 6.45
N HIS A 78 5.97 -30.21 7.28
CA HIS A 78 4.70 -30.93 7.14
C HIS A 78 3.51 -30.01 7.37
N ALA A 79 3.57 -29.13 8.38
CA ALA A 79 2.53 -28.15 8.65
C ALA A 79 2.39 -27.12 7.51
N PHE A 80 3.51 -26.68 6.92
CA PHE A 80 3.52 -25.81 5.75
C PHE A 80 2.86 -26.47 4.53
N MET A 81 3.12 -27.76 4.28
CA MET A 81 2.47 -28.51 3.21
C MET A 81 0.97 -28.77 3.46
N ALA A 82 0.50 -28.59 4.70
CA ALA A 82 -0.92 -28.68 5.05
C ALA A 82 -1.66 -27.35 4.88
N LEU A 83 -0.97 -26.24 4.58
CA LEU A 83 -1.61 -24.97 4.23
C LEU A 83 -2.36 -25.09 2.89
N SER A 84 -3.32 -24.18 2.67
CA SER A 84 -4.01 -24.12 1.38
C SER A 84 -3.03 -23.76 0.26
N SER A 85 -3.23 -24.32 -0.94
CA SER A 85 -2.36 -24.06 -2.10
C SER A 85 -2.19 -22.57 -2.41
N ALA A 86 -3.26 -21.78 -2.27
CA ALA A 86 -3.22 -20.33 -2.44
C ALA A 86 -2.32 -19.64 -1.40
N GLU A 87 -2.36 -20.08 -0.14
CA GLU A 87 -1.52 -19.52 0.93
C GLU A 87 -0.05 -19.94 0.77
N THR A 88 0.21 -21.21 0.46
CA THR A 88 1.56 -21.71 0.17
C THR A 88 2.18 -21.02 -1.05
N SER A 89 1.39 -20.79 -2.10
CA SER A 89 1.83 -20.06 -3.31
C SER A 89 2.16 -18.60 -2.99
N ALA A 90 1.33 -17.91 -2.19
CA ALA A 90 1.58 -16.53 -1.82
C ALA A 90 2.84 -16.39 -0.95
N ILE A 91 3.02 -17.27 0.04
CA ILE A 91 4.21 -17.27 0.91
C ILE A 91 5.47 -17.61 0.10
N THR A 92 5.42 -18.65 -0.74
CA THR A 92 6.56 -19.04 -1.58
C THR A 92 6.94 -17.96 -2.58
N ALA A 93 5.95 -17.33 -3.22
CA ALA A 93 6.20 -16.21 -4.11
C ALA A 93 6.91 -15.09 -3.34
N ALA A 94 6.28 -14.53 -2.29
CA ALA A 94 6.86 -13.44 -1.52
C ALA A 94 8.26 -13.77 -0.98
N PHE A 95 8.47 -14.99 -0.47
CA PHE A 95 9.78 -15.44 -0.01
C PHE A 95 10.82 -15.37 -1.12
N ASN A 96 10.55 -15.95 -2.29
CA ASN A 96 11.49 -15.97 -3.41
C ASN A 96 11.76 -14.58 -4.00
N TRP A 97 10.82 -13.62 -3.86
CA TRP A 97 11.03 -12.25 -4.32
C TRP A 97 12.07 -11.49 -3.49
N TYR A 98 12.12 -11.77 -2.17
CA TYR A 98 13.03 -11.07 -1.25
C TYR A 98 14.27 -11.88 -0.88
N ASP A 99 14.32 -13.18 -1.17
CA ASP A 99 15.53 -14.01 -1.11
C ASP A 99 16.44 -13.66 -2.31
N GLN A 100 17.07 -12.47 -2.25
CA GLN A 100 17.80 -11.89 -3.38
C GLN A 100 19.06 -12.69 -3.73
N ASP A 101 19.71 -13.28 -2.73
CA ASP A 101 20.90 -14.10 -2.92
C ASP A 101 20.57 -15.58 -3.24
N GLY A 102 19.29 -15.96 -3.13
CA GLY A 102 18.79 -17.29 -3.44
C GLY A 102 19.34 -18.36 -2.49
N ASP A 103 19.72 -17.98 -1.28
CA ASP A 103 20.31 -18.90 -0.30
C ASP A 103 19.25 -19.74 0.45
N GLY A 104 17.96 -19.39 0.26
CA GLY A 104 16.82 -20.06 0.88
C GLY A 104 16.54 -19.57 2.30
N LEU A 105 17.12 -18.45 2.71
CA LEU A 105 16.98 -17.79 3.99
C LEU A 105 16.69 -16.30 3.75
N LEU A 106 15.92 -15.69 4.64
CA LEU A 106 15.73 -14.25 4.64
C LEU A 106 16.54 -13.68 5.79
N ASN A 107 17.35 -12.66 5.50
CA ASN A 107 17.90 -11.78 6.52
C ASN A 107 16.78 -10.89 7.10
N ALA A 108 17.10 -9.99 8.03
CA ALA A 108 16.10 -9.18 8.71
C ALA A 108 15.37 -8.17 7.80
N GLU A 109 16.09 -7.58 6.84
CA GLU A 109 15.53 -6.68 5.84
C GLU A 109 14.56 -7.42 4.91
N GLU A 110 15.04 -8.54 4.37
CA GLU A 110 14.27 -9.39 3.47
C GLU A 110 13.05 -9.97 4.17
N LEU A 111 13.17 -10.34 5.45
CA LEU A 111 12.04 -10.78 6.26
C LEU A 111 11.00 -9.66 6.41
N PHE A 112 11.42 -8.45 6.78
CA PHE A 112 10.49 -7.34 6.98
C PHE A 112 9.75 -7.01 5.68
N ASN A 113 10.48 -6.89 4.57
CA ASN A 113 9.90 -6.62 3.27
C ASN A 113 8.98 -7.76 2.79
N CYS A 114 9.33 -9.02 3.07
CA CYS A 114 8.48 -10.18 2.81
C CYS A 114 7.18 -10.16 3.64
N ILE A 115 7.24 -9.75 4.92
CA ILE A 115 6.04 -9.59 5.76
C ILE A 115 5.13 -8.47 5.23
N VAL A 116 5.71 -7.35 4.80
CA VAL A 116 4.98 -6.26 4.15
C VAL A 116 4.33 -6.72 2.85
N GLU A 117 5.03 -7.52 2.04
CA GLU A 117 4.49 -8.13 0.82
C GLU A 117 3.29 -9.03 1.09
N LEU A 118 3.36 -9.80 2.17
CA LEU A 118 2.28 -10.68 2.60
C LEU A 118 1.09 -9.94 3.21
N GLY A 119 1.13 -8.61 3.27
CA GLY A 119 0.05 -7.78 3.81
C GLY A 119 -0.02 -7.76 5.33
N LEU A 120 1.10 -8.06 6.00
CA LEU A 120 1.20 -8.15 7.46
C LEU A 120 2.18 -7.12 8.04
N GLY A 121 2.49 -6.06 7.29
CA GLY A 121 3.37 -4.96 7.74
C GLY A 121 2.77 -4.02 8.78
N GLY A 122 1.48 -4.17 9.11
CA GLY A 122 0.76 -3.30 10.05
C GLY A 122 0.24 -2.00 9.42
N THR A 123 -1.03 -1.67 9.69
CA THR A 123 -1.69 -0.46 9.19
C THR A 123 -1.44 0.77 10.07
N ASP A 124 -1.07 0.55 11.33
CA ASP A 124 -0.82 1.61 12.30
C ASP A 124 0.53 1.42 13.02
N LYS A 125 0.90 2.43 13.81
CA LYS A 125 2.17 2.45 14.56
C LYS A 125 2.29 1.30 15.56
N HIS A 126 1.21 0.93 16.24
CA HIS A 126 1.24 -0.15 17.24
C HIS A 126 1.46 -1.50 16.56
N GLN A 127 0.77 -1.75 15.45
CA GLN A 127 0.96 -2.96 14.66
C GLN A 127 2.38 -3.05 14.08
N ARG A 128 2.96 -1.94 13.59
CA ARG A 128 4.35 -1.93 13.09
C ARG A 128 5.37 -2.24 14.19
N ARG A 129 5.22 -1.66 15.38
CA ARG A 129 6.06 -1.98 16.54
C ARG A 129 5.98 -3.46 16.90
N GLU A 130 4.79 -4.01 16.84
CA GLU A 130 4.55 -5.41 17.12
C GLU A 130 5.19 -6.33 16.06
N VAL A 131 5.19 -5.92 14.78
CA VAL A 131 5.93 -6.61 13.72
C VAL A 131 7.42 -6.67 14.06
N VAL A 132 8.02 -5.52 14.40
CA VAL A 132 9.44 -5.44 14.76
C VAL A 132 9.74 -6.26 16.01
N ALA A 133 8.87 -6.22 17.03
CA ALA A 133 9.03 -7.01 18.26
C ALA A 133 9.00 -8.52 17.96
N ILE A 134 8.02 -9.00 17.18
CA ILE A 134 7.93 -10.42 16.82
C ILE A 134 9.11 -10.84 15.95
N CYS A 135 9.56 -10.00 15.02
CA CYS A 135 10.74 -10.31 14.19
C CYS A 135 12.02 -10.37 15.04
N SER A 136 12.19 -9.45 15.98
CA SER A 136 13.33 -9.44 16.93
C SER A 136 13.33 -10.66 17.84
N ASP A 137 12.16 -11.08 18.32
CA ASP A 137 12.00 -12.29 19.14
C ASP A 137 12.39 -13.57 18.37
N VAL A 138 12.06 -13.62 17.08
CA VAL A 138 12.35 -14.79 16.23
C VAL A 138 13.80 -14.77 15.74
N MET A 139 14.40 -13.60 15.60
CA MET A 139 15.78 -13.38 15.15
C MET A 139 16.60 -12.58 16.18
N PRO A 140 16.86 -13.13 17.38
CA PRO A 140 17.50 -12.38 18.47
C PRO A 140 18.95 -11.97 18.20
N ALA A 141 19.57 -12.51 17.14
CA ALA A 141 20.92 -12.14 16.74
C ALA A 141 20.99 -10.82 15.95
N PHE A 142 19.84 -10.25 15.59
CA PHE A 142 19.75 -9.05 14.77
C PHE A 142 19.11 -7.91 15.57
N ASP A 143 19.84 -6.80 15.71
CA ASP A 143 19.29 -5.58 16.29
C ASP A 143 18.59 -4.78 15.19
N PHE A 144 17.26 -4.85 15.16
CA PHE A 144 16.45 -4.08 14.22
C PHE A 144 16.62 -2.56 14.36
N ARG A 145 17.13 -2.07 15.51
CA ARG A 145 17.40 -0.63 15.71
C ARG A 145 18.50 -0.12 14.79
N THR A 146 19.57 -0.91 14.64
CA THR A 146 20.71 -0.57 13.80
C THR A 146 20.36 -0.64 12.32
N PHE A 147 19.39 -1.47 11.96
CA PHE A 147 19.02 -1.69 10.56
C PHE A 147 18.35 -0.48 9.91
N HIS A 148 17.44 0.20 10.61
CA HIS A 148 16.77 1.38 10.05
C HIS A 148 17.69 2.59 9.93
N THR A 149 18.69 2.72 10.80
CA THR A 149 19.76 3.71 10.64
C THR A 149 20.73 3.34 9.52
N MET A 150 20.97 2.04 9.28
CA MET A 150 21.88 1.58 8.23
C MET A 150 21.27 1.60 6.82
N SER A 151 19.95 1.47 6.64
CA SER A 151 19.31 1.56 5.30
C SER A 151 19.51 2.95 4.67
N ASP A 152 19.64 4.00 5.48
CA ASP A 152 20.01 5.36 5.03
C ASP A 152 21.52 5.48 4.71
N GLU A 153 22.39 4.71 5.36
CA GLU A 153 23.86 4.72 5.15
C GLU A 153 24.34 3.72 4.08
N LEU A 154 23.59 2.65 3.80
CA LEU A 154 23.96 1.60 2.83
C LEU A 154 23.90 2.04 1.36
N TYR A 155 23.39 3.24 1.09
CA TYR A 155 23.60 3.93 -0.19
C TYR A 155 24.97 4.63 -0.29
N ALA A 156 25.76 4.68 0.78
CA ALA A 156 27.14 5.13 0.79
C ALA A 156 28.08 3.91 0.85
N GLY A 157 28.38 3.34 -0.31
CA GLY A 157 29.09 2.06 -0.46
C GLY A 157 30.42 1.95 0.30
N GLY A 158 30.51 0.94 1.18
CA GLY A 158 31.74 0.55 1.87
C GLY A 158 31.78 -0.95 2.14
N GLY A 159 32.64 -1.68 1.44
CA GLY A 159 32.80 -3.14 1.57
C GLY A 159 33.79 -3.55 2.66
N PHE A 160 33.41 -4.55 3.47
CA PHE A 160 34.27 -5.18 4.48
C PHE A 160 34.84 -6.52 3.98
N ASN A 161 36.18 -6.64 4.01
CA ASN A 161 36.91 -7.89 3.77
C ASN A 161 37.54 -8.36 5.08
N ASP A 162 37.07 -9.49 5.65
CA ASP A 162 37.77 -10.12 6.78
C ASP A 162 37.96 -11.65 6.63
N ALA A 163 39.14 -12.09 7.07
CA ALA A 163 39.67 -13.44 7.02
C ALA A 163 38.90 -14.46 7.88
N ALA A 164 38.03 -14.00 8.78
CA ALA A 164 37.06 -14.84 9.50
C ALA A 164 36.07 -15.57 8.57
N GLY A 165 35.78 -15.01 7.39
CA GLY A 165 34.90 -15.61 6.37
C GLY A 165 35.43 -16.93 5.81
N ARG A 166 36.76 -17.12 5.75
CA ARG A 166 37.38 -18.33 5.17
C ARG A 166 37.20 -19.58 6.03
N ARG A 167 37.12 -19.45 7.37
CA ARG A 167 36.88 -20.59 8.28
C ARG A 167 35.40 -20.99 8.33
N ARG A 168 34.47 -20.02 8.24
CA ARG A 168 33.02 -20.28 8.09
C ARG A 168 32.70 -20.97 6.75
N ALA A 169 33.42 -20.64 5.67
CA ALA A 169 33.22 -21.23 4.35
C ALA A 169 33.50 -22.75 4.27
N ALA A 170 34.40 -23.29 5.12
CA ALA A 170 34.69 -24.72 5.18
C ALA A 170 33.57 -25.52 5.90
N LEU A 171 33.04 -24.98 7.01
CA LEU A 171 31.90 -25.55 7.72
C LEU A 171 30.60 -25.45 6.89
N LYS A 172 30.40 -24.33 6.19
CA LYS A 172 29.31 -24.14 5.20
C LYS A 172 29.36 -25.18 4.08
N ARG A 173 30.54 -25.64 3.65
CA ARG A 173 30.70 -26.69 2.61
C ARG A 173 30.31 -28.08 3.12
N CYS A 174 30.58 -28.41 4.38
CA CYS A 174 30.16 -29.68 4.98
C CYS A 174 28.65 -29.72 5.22
N LEU A 175 28.05 -28.65 5.74
CA LEU A 175 26.60 -28.57 6.02
C LEU A 175 25.75 -28.57 4.73
N ARG A 176 26.23 -27.91 3.65
CA ARG A 176 25.60 -27.97 2.32
C ARG A 176 25.46 -29.40 1.76
N ARG A 177 26.42 -30.30 2.02
CA ARG A 177 26.33 -31.70 1.54
C ARG A 177 25.27 -32.54 2.24
N VAL A 178 24.83 -32.13 3.44
CA VAL A 178 23.81 -32.88 4.22
C VAL A 178 22.40 -32.33 3.97
N GLY A 179 22.25 -31.27 3.16
CA GLY A 179 20.96 -30.58 2.95
C GLY A 179 20.42 -29.93 4.22
N CYS A 180 21.26 -29.81 5.25
CA CYS A 180 20.98 -29.06 6.46
C CYS A 180 21.71 -27.73 6.27
N GLY A 181 21.11 -26.80 5.51
CA GLY A 181 21.61 -25.43 5.41
C GLY A 181 21.93 -24.93 6.81
N GLY A 182 23.17 -24.49 7.02
CA GLY A 182 23.57 -23.98 8.32
C GLY A 182 22.71 -22.76 8.62
N TYR A 183 21.84 -22.85 9.63
CA TYR A 183 21.11 -21.70 10.13
C TYR A 183 22.15 -20.65 10.54
N GLU A 184 22.32 -19.61 9.73
CA GLU A 184 23.05 -18.45 10.18
C GLU A 184 22.21 -17.82 11.30
N PRO A 185 22.80 -17.58 12.49
CA PRO A 185 22.09 -16.85 13.51
C PRO A 185 21.71 -15.47 12.94
N GLY A 186 20.40 -15.20 12.85
CA GLY A 186 19.88 -13.96 12.26
C GLY A 186 19.17 -14.12 10.92
N SER A 187 19.05 -15.34 10.38
CA SER A 187 18.24 -15.59 9.17
C SER A 187 17.10 -16.60 9.40
N ILE A 188 16.07 -16.52 8.57
CA ILE A 188 14.85 -17.31 8.70
C ILE A 188 14.50 -18.01 7.38
N ASN A 189 14.21 -19.30 7.42
CA ASN A 189 13.72 -20.02 6.23
C ASN A 189 12.19 -19.88 6.08
N ILE A 190 11.69 -20.24 4.90
CA ILE A 190 10.26 -20.17 4.56
C ILE A 190 9.33 -20.89 5.55
N TYR A 191 9.75 -22.01 6.13
CA TYR A 191 8.93 -22.77 7.06
C TYR A 191 8.82 -22.09 8.42
N ASP A 192 9.92 -21.49 8.89
CA ASP A 192 9.92 -20.72 10.13
C ASP A 192 9.15 -19.41 9.97
N LEU A 193 9.25 -18.74 8.82
CA LEU A 193 8.37 -17.62 8.46
C LEU A 193 6.90 -18.05 8.59
N ALA A 194 6.51 -19.10 7.88
CA ALA A 194 5.11 -19.53 7.81
C ALA A 194 4.54 -20.07 9.13
N MET A 195 5.35 -20.76 9.94
CA MET A 195 4.87 -21.48 11.13
C MET A 195 5.15 -20.74 12.45
N LYS A 196 6.13 -19.84 12.50
CA LYS A 196 6.48 -19.10 13.72
C LYS A 196 6.11 -17.62 13.62
N VAL A 197 6.49 -16.96 12.54
CA VAL A 197 6.31 -15.50 12.41
C VAL A 197 4.87 -15.14 12.05
N LEU A 198 4.36 -15.64 10.91
CA LEU A 198 3.03 -15.25 10.41
C LEU A 198 1.89 -15.57 11.40
N PRO A 199 1.85 -16.72 12.09
CA PRO A 199 0.79 -17.01 13.05
C PRO A 199 0.83 -16.09 14.28
N ARG A 200 2.03 -15.73 14.77
CA ARG A 200 2.18 -14.78 15.88
C ARG A 200 1.73 -13.38 15.49
N LEU A 201 2.12 -12.91 14.31
CA LEU A 201 1.68 -11.61 13.78
C LEU A 201 0.15 -11.55 13.64
N ARG A 202 -0.45 -12.56 13.02
CA ARG A 202 -1.90 -12.63 12.85
C ARG A 202 -2.63 -12.66 14.19
N LEU A 203 -2.14 -13.45 15.16
CA LEU A 203 -2.74 -13.49 16.50
C LEU A 203 -2.64 -12.14 17.21
N SER A 204 -1.48 -11.49 17.16
CA SER A 204 -1.30 -10.18 17.79
C SER A 204 -2.18 -9.09 17.14
N PHE A 205 -2.30 -9.13 15.80
CA PHE A 205 -3.23 -8.25 15.09
C PHE A 205 -4.70 -8.58 15.39
N GLU A 206 -5.05 -9.85 15.59
CA GLU A 206 -6.38 -10.27 16.03
C GLU A 206 -6.69 -9.67 17.41
N GLU A 207 -5.76 -9.72 18.36
CA GLU A 207 -5.92 -9.16 19.71
C GLU A 207 -6.08 -7.63 19.69
N MET A 208 -5.22 -6.92 18.96
CA MET A 208 -5.33 -5.46 18.82
C MET A 208 -6.65 -5.03 18.16
N ASN A 209 -7.06 -5.73 17.10
CA ASN A 209 -8.32 -5.42 16.41
C ASN A 209 -9.54 -5.81 17.24
N ARG A 210 -9.47 -6.86 18.06
CA ARG A 210 -10.52 -7.23 19.01
C ARG A 210 -10.73 -6.11 20.02
N ASP A 211 -9.66 -5.58 20.61
CA ASP A 211 -9.75 -4.51 21.59
C ASP A 211 -10.31 -3.23 20.95
N LEU A 212 -9.92 -2.92 19.71
CA LEU A 212 -10.45 -1.78 18.97
C LEU A 212 -11.95 -1.96 18.64
N LEU A 213 -12.35 -3.14 18.16
CA LEU A 213 -13.75 -3.48 17.91
C LEU A 213 -14.58 -3.38 19.19
N GLN A 214 -14.06 -3.90 20.31
CA GLN A 214 -14.76 -3.88 21.58
C GLN A 214 -15.02 -2.44 22.05
N ARG A 215 -14.00 -1.57 21.99
CA ARG A 215 -14.14 -0.14 22.33
C ARG A 215 -15.13 0.60 21.44
N GLN A 216 -15.17 0.27 20.15
CA GLN A 216 -16.12 0.90 19.22
C GLN A 216 -17.55 0.38 19.42
N LEU A 217 -17.71 -0.89 19.78
CA LEU A 217 -19.01 -1.53 19.98
C LEU A 217 -19.63 -1.26 21.35
N THR A 218 -18.84 -0.95 22.39
CA THR A 218 -19.36 -0.63 23.73
C THR A 218 -20.29 0.58 23.74
N GLY A 219 -20.15 1.51 22.77
CA GLY A 219 -21.08 2.63 22.60
C GLY A 219 -22.45 2.24 22.04
N HIS A 220 -22.55 1.07 21.39
CA HIS A 220 -23.72 0.63 20.65
C HIS A 220 -24.47 -0.53 21.35
N GLN A 221 -23.84 -1.24 22.29
CA GLN A 221 -24.48 -2.34 23.02
C GLN A 221 -25.35 -1.82 24.19
N ARG A 222 -26.63 -1.51 23.94
CA ARG A 222 -27.63 -1.33 25.01
C ARG A 222 -28.27 -2.69 25.35
N GLY A 223 -27.69 -3.42 26.31
CA GLY A 223 -28.37 -4.53 27.02
C GLY A 223 -28.33 -5.94 26.39
N GLY A 224 -27.37 -6.23 25.50
CA GLY A 224 -27.25 -7.56 24.86
C GLY A 224 -26.23 -8.51 25.52
N GLU A 225 -26.36 -9.81 25.23
CA GLU A 225 -25.45 -10.88 25.65
C GLU A 225 -23.97 -10.56 25.33
N HIS A 226 -23.09 -10.77 26.32
CA HIS A 226 -21.68 -10.46 26.19
C HIS A 226 -21.00 -11.31 25.11
N GLY A 227 -20.39 -10.66 24.11
CA GLY A 227 -19.44 -11.27 23.17
C GLY A 227 -19.97 -11.61 21.78
N VAL A 228 -21.26 -11.42 21.52
CA VAL A 228 -21.88 -11.67 20.21
C VAL A 228 -22.47 -10.38 19.64
N VAL A 229 -22.22 -10.11 18.36
CA VAL A 229 -22.56 -8.83 17.72
C VAL A 229 -23.22 -9.11 16.37
N SER A 230 -24.18 -8.29 15.95
CA SER A 230 -24.72 -8.37 14.58
C SER A 230 -23.59 -8.24 13.54
N LEU A 231 -23.56 -9.13 12.55
CA LEU A 231 -22.58 -9.12 11.46
C LEU A 231 -22.58 -7.78 10.72
N GLN A 232 -23.76 -7.18 10.54
CA GLN A 232 -23.91 -5.87 9.89
C GLN A 232 -23.28 -4.75 10.71
N MET A 233 -23.44 -4.81 12.04
CA MET A 233 -22.81 -3.85 12.95
C MET A 233 -21.28 -3.98 12.92
N CYS A 234 -20.76 -5.21 12.99
CA CYS A 234 -19.33 -5.46 12.86
C CYS A 234 -18.77 -4.96 11.53
N ALA A 235 -19.47 -5.19 10.41
CA ALA A 235 -19.04 -4.70 9.10
C ALA A 235 -18.97 -3.16 9.04
N ARG A 236 -19.89 -2.46 9.72
CA ARG A 236 -19.88 -0.99 9.84
C ARG A 236 -18.72 -0.48 10.69
N VAL A 237 -18.44 -1.12 11.82
CA VAL A 237 -17.29 -0.76 12.65
C VAL A 237 -15.98 -1.05 11.90
N ALA A 238 -15.90 -2.19 11.21
CA ALA A 238 -14.76 -2.54 10.36
C ALA A 238 -14.52 -1.52 9.24
N TRP A 239 -15.58 -0.90 8.70
CA TRP A 239 -15.45 0.20 7.75
C TRP A 239 -14.73 1.42 8.32
N LYS A 240 -15.01 1.79 9.57
CA LYS A 240 -14.26 2.84 10.28
C LYS A 240 -12.80 2.44 10.54
N MET A 241 -12.49 1.15 10.48
CA MET A 241 -11.13 0.59 10.57
C MET A 241 -10.48 0.39 9.19
N GLY A 242 -11.07 0.96 8.12
CA GLY A 242 -10.50 0.88 6.77
C GLY A 242 -10.78 -0.44 6.05
N VAL A 243 -11.81 -1.20 6.45
CA VAL A 243 -12.22 -2.44 5.77
C VAL A 243 -13.53 -2.26 5.01
N ASP A 244 -13.55 -2.60 3.73
CA ASP A 244 -14.80 -2.64 2.96
C ASP A 244 -15.84 -3.59 3.58
N PRO A 245 -17.09 -3.15 3.86
CA PRO A 245 -18.12 -3.98 4.48
C PRO A 245 -18.43 -5.28 3.72
N ARG A 246 -18.31 -5.29 2.39
CA ARG A 246 -18.62 -6.49 1.59
C ARG A 246 -17.49 -7.47 1.63
N LEU A 247 -16.26 -6.97 1.56
CA LEU A 247 -15.08 -7.79 1.78
C LEU A 247 -15.15 -8.45 3.15
N PHE A 248 -15.53 -7.69 4.19
CA PHE A 248 -15.74 -8.21 5.54
C PHE A 248 -16.75 -9.37 5.56
N VAL A 249 -17.95 -9.18 5.02
CA VAL A 249 -18.98 -10.23 4.97
C VAL A 249 -18.51 -11.46 4.19
N ARG A 250 -17.91 -11.27 3.00
CA ARG A 250 -17.38 -12.37 2.19
C ARG A 250 -16.30 -13.17 2.92
N VAL A 251 -15.38 -12.50 3.61
CA VAL A 251 -14.31 -13.15 4.37
C VAL A 251 -14.87 -13.87 5.60
N ALA A 252 -15.85 -13.28 6.30
CA ALA A 252 -16.55 -13.94 7.39
C ALA A 252 -17.17 -15.27 6.92
N GLU A 253 -17.90 -15.24 5.80
CA GLU A 253 -18.53 -16.44 5.22
C GLU A 253 -17.51 -17.52 4.87
N GLN A 254 -16.37 -17.15 4.30
CA GLN A 254 -15.29 -18.08 3.98
C GLN A 254 -14.70 -18.74 5.23
N ILE A 255 -14.48 -17.97 6.30
CA ILE A 255 -13.98 -18.50 7.58
C ILE A 255 -14.98 -19.48 8.17
N SER A 256 -16.27 -19.15 8.14
CA SER A 256 -17.34 -20.03 8.61
C SER A 256 -17.45 -21.33 7.81
N LYS A 257 -17.35 -21.23 6.48
CA LYS A 257 -17.35 -22.41 5.60
C LYS A 257 -16.19 -23.35 5.95
N ARG A 258 -14.97 -22.82 6.10
CA ARG A 258 -13.78 -23.62 6.48
C ARG A 258 -13.91 -24.24 7.87
N ALA A 259 -14.49 -23.52 8.83
CA ALA A 259 -14.73 -24.06 10.17
C ALA A 259 -15.69 -25.26 10.14
N ARG A 260 -16.75 -25.17 9.33
CA ARG A 260 -17.70 -26.28 9.11
C ARG A 260 -17.04 -27.48 8.45
N GLU A 261 -16.31 -27.26 7.36
CA GLU A 261 -15.58 -28.33 6.66
C GLU A 261 -14.57 -29.03 7.59
N SER A 262 -13.84 -28.26 8.41
CA SER A 262 -12.90 -28.79 9.39
C SER A 262 -13.59 -29.60 10.50
N PHE A 263 -14.80 -29.21 10.89
CA PHE A 263 -15.60 -29.94 11.88
C PHE A 263 -16.12 -31.26 11.32
N VAL A 264 -16.66 -31.27 10.10
CA VAL A 264 -17.14 -32.47 9.41
C VAL A 264 -16.00 -33.48 9.24
N MET A 265 -14.83 -33.04 8.78
CA MET A 265 -13.64 -33.89 8.64
C MET A 265 -13.18 -34.53 9.96
N ARG A 266 -13.38 -33.86 11.11
CA ARG A 266 -13.08 -34.43 12.43
C ARG A 266 -14.11 -35.45 12.90
N GLN A 267 -15.39 -35.27 12.55
CA GLN A 267 -16.42 -36.24 12.89
C GLN A 267 -16.30 -37.53 12.08
N GLU A 268 -16.05 -37.41 10.77
CA GLU A 268 -15.90 -38.57 9.88
C GLU A 268 -14.59 -39.33 10.08
N GLY A 269 -13.52 -38.64 10.50
CA GLY A 269 -12.21 -39.25 10.79
C GLY A 269 -12.10 -39.94 12.15
N SER A 270 -13.11 -39.82 13.03
CA SER A 270 -13.12 -40.54 14.31
C SER A 270 -13.69 -41.94 14.08
N PRO A 271 -12.89 -43.02 14.17
CA PRO A 271 -13.39 -44.37 13.97
C PRO A 271 -14.53 -44.64 14.96
N SER A 272 -15.69 -45.03 14.43
CA SER A 272 -16.87 -45.33 15.23
C SER A 272 -16.49 -46.24 16.43
N PRO A 273 -16.92 -45.93 17.67
CA PRO A 273 -16.64 -46.75 18.84
C PRO A 273 -17.07 -48.21 18.66
N SER A 274 -17.99 -48.50 17.74
CA SER A 274 -18.46 -49.85 17.40
C SER A 274 -17.47 -50.72 16.60
N GLN A 275 -16.40 -50.17 16.01
CA GLN A 275 -15.37 -50.94 15.29
C GLN A 275 -14.14 -51.30 16.13
N ARG A 276 -14.11 -50.98 17.43
CA ARG A 276 -13.03 -51.38 18.37
C ARG A 276 -13.18 -52.81 18.94
N LYS A 277 -13.80 -53.74 18.21
CA LYS A 277 -13.87 -55.15 18.64
C LYS A 277 -12.81 -56.01 17.91
N SER A 278 -11.92 -56.58 18.73
CA SER A 278 -11.00 -57.70 18.48
C SER A 278 -10.00 -57.59 17.32
N THR A 279 -8.78 -57.16 17.64
CA THR A 279 -7.56 -57.75 17.06
C THR A 279 -6.45 -57.68 18.11
N THR A 280 -6.49 -58.63 19.04
CA THR A 280 -5.35 -59.03 19.86
C THR A 280 -4.33 -59.74 18.97
N HIS A 281 -3.45 -59.00 18.30
CA HIS A 281 -2.16 -59.50 17.82
C HIS A 281 -1.17 -58.34 17.72
N SER A 282 -0.41 -58.11 18.79
CA SER A 282 0.89 -57.45 18.68
C SER A 282 1.81 -57.98 19.77
N ALA A 283 2.54 -59.04 19.41
CA ALA A 283 3.66 -59.55 20.16
C ALA A 283 4.86 -58.59 20.03
N ALA A 284 5.50 -58.35 21.17
CA ALA A 284 6.94 -58.23 21.37
C ALA A 284 7.78 -57.34 20.43
N ILE A 285 7.97 -56.06 20.82
CA ILE A 285 9.30 -55.45 20.90
C ILE A 285 9.34 -54.60 22.19
N ARG A 286 9.76 -55.23 23.30
CA ARG A 286 10.23 -54.52 24.50
C ARG A 286 11.75 -54.38 24.37
N LEU A 287 12.22 -53.19 24.02
CA LEU A 287 13.59 -52.78 24.31
C LEU A 287 13.55 -51.93 25.59
N ALA A 288 14.30 -52.39 26.58
CA ALA A 288 14.42 -51.81 27.90
C ALA A 288 15.09 -50.43 27.86
N LEU A 289 14.50 -49.47 28.57
CA LEU A 289 15.15 -48.26 29.06
C LEU A 289 14.94 -48.21 30.58
N PRO A 290 15.96 -47.84 31.38
CA PRO A 290 15.87 -47.87 32.84
C PRO A 290 15.29 -46.57 33.42
N HIS A 291 14.51 -46.77 34.49
CA HIS A 291 14.22 -45.86 35.61
C HIS A 291 13.89 -44.38 35.31
N GLU A 292 12.60 -44.07 35.39
CA GLU A 292 12.07 -42.73 35.61
C GLU A 292 12.47 -42.20 36.99
N HIS A 293 13.31 -41.15 37.01
CA HIS A 293 13.33 -40.20 38.11
C HIS A 293 12.25 -39.15 37.88
N LYS A 294 11.34 -39.01 38.86
CA LYS A 294 10.43 -37.86 38.98
C LYS A 294 11.25 -36.57 39.04
N LEU A 295 11.07 -35.69 38.04
CA LEU A 295 11.50 -34.29 38.09
C LEU A 295 10.26 -33.38 38.16
N PRO A 296 10.37 -32.22 38.82
CA PRO A 296 9.23 -31.37 39.18
C PRO A 296 8.69 -30.58 37.99
N SER A 297 7.40 -30.30 38.03
CA SER A 297 6.66 -29.44 37.11
C SER A 297 7.30 -28.05 37.05
N ASN A 298 7.94 -27.73 35.93
CA ASN A 298 8.54 -26.44 35.67
C ASN A 298 7.51 -25.54 34.93
N PRO A 299 7.08 -24.39 35.49
CA PRO A 299 5.99 -23.57 34.94
C PRO A 299 6.36 -22.68 33.74
N SER A 300 7.50 -22.91 33.07
CA SER A 300 8.04 -22.02 32.02
C SER A 300 8.02 -22.59 30.60
N THR A 301 7.20 -23.60 30.31
CA THR A 301 7.05 -24.10 28.93
C THR A 301 6.12 -23.16 28.16
N PRO A 302 6.56 -22.50 27.07
CA PRO A 302 5.65 -21.69 26.25
C PRO A 302 4.56 -22.59 25.66
N PRO A 303 3.32 -22.09 25.49
CA PRO A 303 2.23 -22.90 24.97
C PRO A 303 2.64 -23.42 23.60
N SER A 304 2.80 -24.75 23.49
CA SER A 304 3.00 -25.40 22.20
C SER A 304 1.89 -24.94 21.26
N LEU A 305 2.23 -24.60 20.02
CA LEU A 305 1.34 -24.35 18.88
C LEU A 305 0.49 -25.59 18.52
N ARG A 306 -0.07 -26.31 19.50
CA ARG A 306 -1.35 -26.97 19.30
C ARG A 306 -2.27 -25.84 18.90
N ALA A 307 -2.76 -25.91 17.67
CA ALA A 307 -3.82 -25.07 17.16
C ALA A 307 -4.69 -24.62 18.33
N SER A 308 -4.90 -23.33 18.50
CA SER A 308 -5.85 -22.74 19.42
C SER A 308 -7.23 -23.32 19.08
N ILE A 309 -7.44 -24.53 19.56
CA ILE A 309 -8.64 -25.34 19.49
C ILE A 309 -9.47 -24.74 20.61
N TRP A 310 -10.17 -23.67 20.25
CA TRP A 310 -11.24 -23.18 21.08
C TRP A 310 -12.28 -24.30 21.22
N PRO A 311 -12.82 -24.54 22.43
CA PRO A 311 -13.92 -25.46 22.63
C PRO A 311 -15.18 -24.78 22.09
N VAL A 312 -15.33 -24.79 20.78
CA VAL A 312 -16.62 -24.42 20.17
C VAL A 312 -17.54 -25.59 20.44
N GLY A 313 -18.44 -25.42 21.41
CA GLY A 313 -19.51 -26.38 21.67
C GLY A 313 -20.21 -26.71 20.36
N ALA A 314 -20.53 -28.00 20.15
CA ALA A 314 -21.06 -28.54 18.89
C ALA A 314 -22.43 -27.97 18.46
N GLY A 315 -23.01 -27.00 19.18
CA GLY A 315 -24.20 -26.26 18.79
C GLY A 315 -23.89 -24.78 18.59
N GLY A 316 -24.17 -24.25 17.39
CA GLY A 316 -24.37 -22.81 17.22
C GLY A 316 -23.32 -22.01 16.44
N LEU A 317 -22.77 -22.53 15.35
CA LEU A 317 -21.96 -21.73 14.40
C LEU A 317 -22.72 -21.28 13.14
N ASP A 318 -24.02 -21.55 13.04
CA ASP A 318 -24.81 -21.07 11.89
C ASP A 318 -25.23 -19.61 12.06
N TRP A 319 -24.24 -18.72 12.08
CA TRP A 319 -24.51 -17.29 12.12
C TRP A 319 -25.15 -16.76 10.85
N ARG A 320 -25.30 -17.56 9.78
CA ARG A 320 -26.15 -17.14 8.65
C ARG A 320 -27.61 -17.02 9.10
N SER A 321 -28.05 -17.91 10.00
CA SER A 321 -29.39 -17.89 10.56
C SER A 321 -29.55 -16.82 11.63
N SER A 322 -28.56 -16.66 12.53
CA SER A 322 -28.65 -15.65 13.61
C SER A 322 -28.20 -14.25 13.19
N ARG A 323 -27.51 -14.10 12.05
CA ARG A 323 -26.84 -12.86 11.60
C ARG A 323 -25.88 -12.27 12.64
N THR A 324 -25.36 -13.07 13.56
CA THR A 324 -24.47 -12.60 14.63
C THR A 324 -23.08 -13.26 14.60
N ILE A 325 -22.02 -12.49 14.77
CA ILE A 325 -20.63 -12.95 14.77
C ILE A 325 -19.99 -12.73 16.16
N PRO A 326 -19.25 -13.70 16.71
CA PRO A 326 -18.44 -13.48 17.91
C PRO A 326 -17.35 -12.45 17.65
N ILE A 327 -17.03 -11.61 18.64
CA ILE A 327 -16.07 -10.52 18.45
C ILE A 327 -14.67 -10.99 18.07
N ASP A 328 -14.21 -12.14 18.59
CA ASP A 328 -12.90 -12.72 18.22
C ASP A 328 -12.88 -13.15 16.74
N VAL A 329 -14.00 -13.68 16.24
CA VAL A 329 -14.13 -14.05 14.82
C VAL A 329 -14.17 -12.78 13.96
N ALA A 330 -14.87 -11.73 14.39
CA ALA A 330 -14.89 -10.45 13.69
C ALA A 330 -13.48 -9.82 13.60
N ALA A 331 -12.70 -9.85 14.68
CA ALA A 331 -11.32 -9.36 14.68
C ALA A 331 -10.44 -10.12 13.68
N ARG A 332 -10.56 -11.45 13.63
CA ARG A 332 -9.89 -12.28 12.61
C ARG A 332 -10.33 -11.93 11.19
N VAL A 333 -11.61 -11.64 10.98
CA VAL A 333 -12.12 -11.20 9.67
C VAL A 333 -11.47 -9.88 9.27
N VAL A 334 -11.36 -8.90 10.18
CA VAL A 334 -10.67 -7.63 9.90
C VAL A 334 -9.23 -7.87 9.45
N VAL A 335 -8.45 -8.64 10.21
CA VAL A 335 -7.04 -8.97 9.87
C VAL A 335 -6.93 -9.60 8.50
N ARG A 336 -7.81 -10.57 8.19
CA ARG A 336 -7.83 -11.24 6.88
C ARG A 336 -8.25 -10.31 5.73
N CYS A 337 -9.11 -9.33 6.01
CA CYS A 337 -9.47 -8.32 5.02
C CYS A 337 -8.28 -7.41 4.71
N HIS A 338 -7.61 -6.87 5.73
CA HIS A 338 -6.39 -6.07 5.54
C HIS A 338 -5.31 -6.86 4.81
N GLU A 339 -5.03 -8.10 5.24
CA GLU A 339 -4.07 -9.00 4.58
C GLU A 339 -4.39 -9.18 3.09
N LYS A 340 -5.67 -9.38 2.76
CA LYS A 340 -6.13 -9.55 1.38
C LYS A 340 -6.02 -8.27 0.55
N VAL A 341 -6.46 -7.13 1.09
CA VAL A 341 -6.36 -5.83 0.41
C VAL A 341 -4.90 -5.47 0.14
N SER A 342 -4.05 -5.57 1.16
CA SER A 342 -2.63 -5.27 1.00
C SER A 342 -1.96 -6.22 0.00
N ARG A 343 -2.27 -7.52 0.01
CA ARG A 343 -1.75 -8.45 -1.01
C ARG A 343 -2.21 -8.14 -2.43
N SER A 344 -3.48 -7.81 -2.62
CA SER A 344 -3.99 -7.41 -3.93
C SER A 344 -3.30 -6.13 -4.42
N LEU A 345 -3.10 -5.16 -3.53
CA LEU A 345 -2.33 -3.95 -3.82
C LEU A 345 -0.88 -4.28 -4.20
N ARG A 346 -0.19 -5.13 -3.42
CA ARG A 346 1.20 -5.53 -3.67
C ARG A 346 1.35 -6.31 -4.98
N LYS A 347 0.40 -7.21 -5.28
CA LYS A 347 0.32 -7.90 -6.57
C LYS A 347 0.24 -6.90 -7.71
N ARG A 348 -0.63 -5.89 -7.61
CA ARG A 348 -0.79 -4.84 -8.62
C ARG A 348 0.48 -4.01 -8.80
N GLU A 349 1.13 -3.60 -7.70
CA GLU A 349 2.42 -2.92 -7.72
C GLU A 349 3.49 -3.74 -8.46
N ARG A 350 3.61 -5.04 -8.16
CA ARG A 350 4.55 -5.95 -8.83
C ARG A 350 4.20 -6.16 -10.31
N THR A 351 2.91 -6.18 -10.67
CA THR A 351 2.49 -6.20 -12.07
C THR A 351 2.97 -4.96 -12.81
N ILE A 352 2.80 -3.76 -12.23
CA ILE A 352 3.30 -2.51 -12.81
C ILE A 352 4.83 -2.55 -12.93
N GLN A 353 5.52 -2.99 -11.88
CA GLN A 353 6.98 -3.14 -11.89
C GLN A 353 7.46 -4.04 -13.03
N MET A 354 6.87 -5.22 -13.19
CA MET A 354 7.25 -6.17 -14.24
C MET A 354 6.91 -5.63 -15.64
N GLN A 355 5.75 -4.98 -15.79
CA GLN A 355 5.30 -4.42 -17.06
C GLN A 355 6.24 -3.34 -17.58
N TYR A 356 6.77 -2.48 -16.69
CA TYR A 356 7.63 -1.35 -17.05
C TYR A 356 9.11 -1.55 -16.69
N GLN A 357 9.48 -2.78 -16.33
CA GLN A 357 10.86 -3.19 -16.03
C GLN A 357 11.55 -2.26 -15.02
N LEU A 358 10.83 -1.87 -13.97
CA LEU A 358 11.37 -0.97 -12.96
C LEU A 358 12.37 -1.71 -12.07
N GLU A 359 13.55 -1.12 -11.89
CA GLU A 359 14.58 -1.65 -10.99
C GLU A 359 14.05 -1.68 -9.54
N GLU A 360 14.47 -2.69 -8.77
CA GLU A 360 13.92 -2.95 -7.42
C GLU A 360 14.10 -1.74 -6.50
N HIS A 361 15.23 -1.04 -6.55
CA HIS A 361 15.48 0.10 -5.69
C HIS A 361 14.61 1.32 -6.05
N VAL A 362 14.39 1.59 -7.33
CA VAL A 362 13.48 2.66 -7.80
C VAL A 362 12.04 2.30 -7.46
N PHE A 363 11.66 1.04 -7.67
CA PHE A 363 10.35 0.50 -7.30
C PHE A 363 10.10 0.71 -5.80
N LEU A 364 11.00 0.28 -4.92
CA LEU A 364 10.85 0.42 -3.48
C LEU A 364 10.76 1.88 -3.04
N ALA A 365 11.57 2.76 -3.63
CA ALA A 365 11.57 4.20 -3.32
C ALA A 365 10.26 4.92 -3.71
N LEU A 366 9.59 4.46 -4.78
CA LEU A 366 8.34 5.04 -5.28
C LEU A 366 7.10 4.20 -4.99
N ARG A 367 7.25 3.05 -4.34
CA ARG A 367 6.20 2.06 -4.10
C ARG A 367 4.90 2.64 -3.55
N PRO A 368 4.90 3.52 -2.51
CA PRO A 368 3.65 4.06 -1.96
C PRO A 368 2.86 4.94 -2.93
N LEU A 369 3.51 5.50 -3.95
CA LEU A 369 2.87 6.34 -4.97
C LEU A 369 2.64 5.63 -6.30
N LEU A 370 3.31 4.51 -6.54
CA LEU A 370 3.40 3.88 -7.85
C LEU A 370 2.03 3.63 -8.49
N VAL A 371 1.10 3.10 -7.70
CA VAL A 371 -0.26 2.80 -8.17
C VAL A 371 -1.03 4.07 -8.53
N ALA A 372 -0.96 5.11 -7.68
CA ALA A 372 -1.64 6.37 -7.94
C ALA A 372 -1.05 7.09 -9.15
N LEU A 373 0.28 7.09 -9.29
CA LEU A 373 0.99 7.64 -10.44
C LEU A 373 0.63 6.88 -11.73
N PHE A 374 0.56 5.55 -11.68
CA PHE A 374 0.16 4.71 -12.80
C PHE A 374 -1.30 4.94 -13.21
N ASP A 375 -2.22 4.95 -12.25
CA ASP A 375 -3.63 5.24 -12.50
C ASP A 375 -3.83 6.62 -13.16
N ARG A 376 -3.04 7.61 -12.74
CA ARG A 376 -3.05 8.93 -13.38
C ARG A 376 -2.40 8.93 -14.75
N PHE A 377 -1.25 8.27 -14.92
CA PHE A 377 -0.62 8.10 -16.22
C PHE A 377 -1.57 7.49 -17.25
N GLU A 378 -2.24 6.38 -16.94
CA GLU A 378 -3.21 5.75 -17.85
C GLU A 378 -4.41 6.66 -18.16
N SER A 379 -4.72 7.64 -17.30
CA SER A 379 -5.79 8.62 -17.55
C SER A 379 -5.41 9.75 -18.52
N TYR A 380 -4.11 9.90 -18.83
CA TYR A 380 -3.61 10.80 -19.86
C TYR A 380 -3.33 10.09 -21.19
N CYS A 381 -3.08 8.77 -21.16
CA CYS A 381 -2.89 8.00 -22.39
C CYS A 381 -4.21 7.90 -23.18
N ASP A 382 -4.10 7.98 -24.50
CA ASP A 382 -5.21 7.67 -25.39
C ASP A 382 -5.52 6.16 -25.28
N PRO A 383 -6.77 5.74 -25.01
CA PRO A 383 -7.12 4.32 -24.97
C PRO A 383 -6.89 3.59 -26.30
N GLU A 384 -6.85 4.31 -27.43
CA GLU A 384 -6.56 3.74 -28.75
C GLU A 384 -5.05 3.61 -29.00
N ASP A 385 -4.22 4.29 -28.22
CA ASP A 385 -2.78 4.23 -28.36
C ASP A 385 -2.19 3.00 -27.65
N SER A 386 -1.74 2.04 -28.47
CA SER A 386 -1.07 0.84 -28.01
C SER A 386 0.29 1.11 -27.33
N THR A 387 0.94 2.24 -27.63
CA THR A 387 2.27 2.55 -27.09
C THR A 387 2.22 3.00 -25.63
N LYS A 388 1.06 3.52 -25.19
CA LYS A 388 0.85 4.09 -23.85
C LYS A 388 1.99 5.05 -23.48
N THR A 389 2.22 6.07 -24.29
CA THR A 389 3.19 7.13 -24.00
C THR A 389 2.50 8.47 -23.80
N LEU A 390 3.20 9.42 -23.18
CA LEU A 390 2.75 10.79 -23.00
C LEU A 390 3.75 11.76 -23.61
N ASP A 391 3.29 12.80 -24.29
CA ASP A 391 4.19 13.89 -24.64
C ASP A 391 4.68 14.64 -23.37
N ALA A 392 5.70 15.48 -23.55
CA ALA A 392 6.28 16.26 -22.45
C ALA A 392 5.27 17.21 -21.77
N ARG A 393 4.28 17.73 -22.51
CA ARG A 393 3.26 18.64 -21.96
C ARG A 393 2.28 17.89 -21.06
N HIS A 394 1.78 16.74 -21.49
CA HIS A 394 0.93 15.86 -20.69
C HIS A 394 1.68 15.30 -19.49
N SER A 395 2.96 14.95 -19.66
CA SER A 395 3.83 14.54 -18.56
C SER A 395 4.01 15.65 -17.53
N LEU A 396 4.20 16.90 -17.97
CA LEU A 396 4.29 18.06 -17.07
C LEU A 396 2.97 18.29 -16.30
N CYS A 397 1.82 18.17 -16.97
CA CYS A 397 0.51 18.25 -16.32
C CYS A 397 0.33 17.18 -15.26
N LEU A 398 0.66 15.92 -15.58
CA LEU A 398 0.64 14.79 -14.65
C LEU A 398 1.51 15.05 -13.43
N LEU A 399 2.77 15.50 -13.63
CA LEU A 399 3.72 15.73 -12.54
C LEU A 399 3.31 16.90 -11.64
N ARG A 400 2.70 17.94 -12.21
CA ARG A 400 2.11 19.06 -11.43
C ARG A 400 0.87 18.62 -10.65
N GLU A 401 0.01 17.80 -11.25
CA GLU A 401 -1.17 17.22 -10.59
C GLU A 401 -0.76 16.33 -9.41
N MET A 402 0.28 15.52 -9.58
CA MET A 402 0.82 14.67 -8.53
C MET A 402 1.66 15.41 -7.49
N GLY A 403 1.87 16.73 -7.67
CA GLY A 403 2.57 17.60 -6.73
C GLY A 403 4.09 17.53 -6.79
N PHE A 404 4.68 16.83 -7.76
CA PHE A 404 6.14 16.68 -7.89
C PHE A 404 6.83 17.95 -8.37
N ILE A 405 6.18 18.69 -9.27
CA ILE A 405 6.67 19.97 -9.77
C ILE A 405 5.79 21.05 -9.16
N SER A 406 6.40 21.89 -8.33
CA SER A 406 5.75 23.03 -7.71
C SER A 406 5.24 23.97 -8.80
N GLY A 407 4.17 24.71 -8.54
CA GLY A 407 3.59 25.63 -9.52
C GLY A 407 4.20 27.03 -9.53
N ARG A 408 5.07 27.34 -8.57
CA ARG A 408 5.60 28.69 -8.34
C ARG A 408 7.07 28.63 -7.96
N GLY A 409 7.92 29.34 -8.72
CA GLY A 409 9.32 29.55 -8.35
C GLY A 409 10.26 29.58 -9.54
N ARG A 410 11.53 29.90 -9.29
CA ARG A 410 12.61 29.74 -10.28
C ARG A 410 12.91 28.26 -10.50
N ASP A 411 12.84 27.46 -9.44
CA ASP A 411 13.13 26.01 -9.45
C ASP A 411 12.26 25.25 -10.46
N ASN A 412 11.02 25.69 -10.65
CA ASN A 412 10.13 25.14 -11.67
C ASN A 412 10.69 25.14 -13.09
N ARG A 413 11.41 26.20 -13.47
CA ARG A 413 11.94 26.31 -14.83
C ARG A 413 13.04 25.27 -15.06
N GLN A 414 13.78 24.92 -14.01
CA GLN A 414 14.80 23.88 -14.05
C GLN A 414 14.17 22.49 -14.11
N ASP A 415 13.19 22.21 -13.25
CA ASP A 415 12.44 20.94 -13.25
C ASP A 415 11.77 20.71 -14.63
N GLU A 416 11.16 21.75 -15.19
CA GLU A 416 10.56 21.72 -16.53
C GLU A 416 11.61 21.48 -17.62
N ALA A 417 12.70 22.25 -17.62
CA ALA A 417 13.77 22.08 -18.60
C ALA A 417 14.38 20.67 -18.55
N GLN A 418 14.52 20.08 -17.37
CA GLN A 418 15.00 18.72 -17.18
C GLN A 418 14.01 17.69 -17.73
N LEU A 419 12.70 17.91 -17.55
CA LEU A 419 11.65 17.07 -18.14
C LEU A 419 11.68 17.14 -19.68
N TRP A 420 11.82 18.35 -20.24
CA TRP A 420 11.94 18.54 -21.69
C TRP A 420 13.19 17.85 -22.25
N ALA A 421 14.34 18.02 -21.60
CA ALA A 421 15.57 17.32 -21.97
C ALA A 421 15.40 15.79 -21.92
N THR A 422 14.71 15.29 -20.89
CA THR A 422 14.39 13.85 -20.76
C THR A 422 13.47 13.38 -21.88
N ALA A 423 12.48 14.19 -22.28
CA ALA A 423 11.60 13.88 -23.39
C ALA A 423 12.35 13.90 -24.74
N GLU A 424 13.24 14.86 -24.96
CA GLU A 424 14.06 14.93 -26.18
C GLU A 424 14.92 13.67 -26.37
N VAL A 425 15.53 13.17 -25.30
CA VAL A 425 16.33 11.92 -25.32
C VAL A 425 15.46 10.70 -25.63
N ASN A 426 14.19 10.68 -25.19
CA ASN A 426 13.26 9.57 -25.38
C ASN A 426 12.37 9.71 -26.63
N GLY A 427 12.66 10.66 -27.54
CA GLY A 427 11.91 10.82 -28.78
C GLY A 427 10.60 11.61 -28.64
N SER A 428 10.59 12.61 -27.76
CA SER A 428 9.45 13.51 -27.43
C SER A 428 8.26 12.87 -26.71
N GLN A 429 8.26 11.55 -26.58
CA GLN A 429 7.25 10.78 -25.86
C GLN A 429 7.91 10.06 -24.68
N LEU A 430 7.23 10.06 -23.54
CA LEU A 430 7.67 9.45 -22.29
C LEU A 430 6.72 8.31 -21.95
N ASP A 431 7.26 7.11 -21.82
CA ASP A 431 6.52 5.99 -21.25
C ASP A 431 6.45 6.12 -19.71
N PHE A 432 5.72 5.20 -19.07
CA PHE A 432 5.59 5.22 -17.61
C PHE A 432 6.94 5.01 -16.90
N SER A 433 7.84 4.21 -17.48
CA SER A 433 9.16 3.93 -16.90
C SER A 433 9.99 5.21 -16.84
N ALA A 434 10.07 5.96 -17.95
CA ALA A 434 10.77 7.24 -18.02
C ALA A 434 10.22 8.25 -17.02
N ILE A 435 8.91 8.31 -16.82
CA ILE A 435 8.28 9.19 -15.81
C ILE A 435 8.67 8.77 -14.39
N VAL A 436 8.67 7.47 -14.08
CA VAL A 436 9.08 6.95 -12.77
C VAL A 436 10.55 7.28 -12.48
N TYR A 437 11.46 7.07 -13.44
CA TYR A 437 12.88 7.43 -13.29
C TYR A 437 13.09 8.95 -13.18
N PHE A 438 12.30 9.73 -13.91
CA PHE A 438 12.32 11.19 -13.79
C PHE A 438 11.92 11.63 -12.37
N VAL A 439 10.80 11.11 -11.83
CA VAL A 439 10.35 11.41 -10.46
C VAL A 439 11.39 10.99 -9.42
N TYR A 440 12.00 9.81 -9.59
CA TYR A 440 13.06 9.33 -8.71
C TYR A 440 14.27 10.28 -8.70
N SER A 441 14.75 10.66 -9.89
CA SER A 441 15.89 11.57 -10.05
C SER A 441 15.57 12.98 -9.51
N LEU A 442 14.38 13.50 -9.80
CA LEU A 442 13.90 14.79 -9.33
C LEU A 442 13.90 14.86 -7.80
N ARG A 443 13.44 13.80 -7.13
CA ARG A 443 13.46 13.74 -5.66
C ARG A 443 14.87 13.70 -5.09
N ALA A 444 15.79 12.97 -5.73
CA ALA A 444 17.18 12.93 -5.30
C ALA A 444 17.85 14.32 -5.44
N GLU A 445 17.62 15.00 -6.57
CA GLU A 445 18.11 16.36 -6.81
C GLU A 445 17.52 17.36 -5.81
N LYS A 446 16.19 17.36 -5.64
CA LYS A 446 15.52 18.23 -4.66
C LYS A 446 16.08 18.03 -3.26
N ARG A 447 16.27 16.77 -2.84
CA ARG A 447 16.84 16.45 -1.53
C ARG A 447 18.22 17.08 -1.35
N LEU A 448 19.08 17.05 -2.36
CA LEU A 448 20.40 17.69 -2.31
C LEU A 448 20.28 19.22 -2.24
N THR A 449 19.44 19.82 -3.08
CA THR A 449 19.26 21.27 -3.14
C THR A 449 18.72 21.86 -1.83
N VAL A 450 17.78 21.18 -1.17
CA VAL A 450 17.20 21.65 0.10
C VAL A 450 17.90 21.08 1.34
N ALA A 451 18.91 20.22 1.18
CA ALA A 451 19.54 19.49 2.29
C ALA A 451 20.06 20.44 3.37
N GLU A 452 20.77 21.49 2.97
CA GLU A 452 21.39 22.44 3.91
C GLU A 452 20.35 23.20 4.74
N ASP A 453 19.28 23.68 4.10
CA ASP A 453 18.25 24.46 4.79
C ASP A 453 17.37 23.57 5.68
N LEU A 454 17.06 22.35 5.23
CA LEU A 454 16.39 21.37 6.08
C LEU A 454 17.28 20.92 7.24
N MET A 455 18.59 20.81 7.05
CA MET A 455 19.53 20.48 8.13
C MET A 455 19.65 21.61 9.16
N LYS A 456 19.67 22.87 8.71
CA LYS A 456 19.61 24.04 9.63
C LYS A 456 18.31 24.03 10.43
N CYS A 457 17.18 23.75 9.78
CA CYS A 457 15.88 23.61 10.44
C CYS A 457 15.91 22.46 11.47
N PHE A 458 16.41 21.28 11.07
CA PHE A 458 16.55 20.11 11.92
C PHE A 458 17.36 20.44 13.19
N ASN A 459 18.55 21.02 13.03
CA ASN A 459 19.42 21.39 14.16
C ASN A 459 18.82 22.45 15.08
N THR A 460 17.92 23.29 14.56
CA THR A 460 17.20 24.30 15.36
C THR A 460 16.16 23.64 16.28
N TYR A 461 15.53 22.55 15.82
CA TYR A 461 14.50 21.83 16.57
C TYR A 461 15.03 20.65 17.40
N ASP A 462 16.19 20.09 17.06
CA ASP A 462 16.90 19.08 17.85
C ASP A 462 17.66 19.75 19.01
N LYS A 463 16.90 20.30 19.96
CA LYS A 463 17.44 21.04 21.13
C LYS A 463 18.32 20.17 22.02
N GLU A 464 18.05 18.86 22.03
CA GLU A 464 18.79 17.88 22.82
C GLU A 464 20.07 17.41 22.11
N HIS A 465 20.26 17.77 20.83
CA HIS A 465 21.37 17.33 19.98
C HIS A 465 21.53 15.80 19.97
N VAL A 466 20.40 15.08 19.96
CA VAL A 466 20.38 13.61 19.95
C VAL A 466 20.63 13.07 18.53
N GLY A 467 20.53 13.92 17.51
CA GLY A 467 20.56 13.51 16.11
C GLY A 467 19.22 12.93 15.64
N SER A 468 18.13 13.18 16.38
CA SER A 468 16.78 12.73 16.02
C SER A 468 15.70 13.67 16.55
N LEU A 469 14.65 13.90 15.77
CA LEU A 469 13.49 14.69 16.18
C LEU A 469 12.35 13.79 16.65
N SER A 470 11.76 14.10 17.80
CA SER A 470 10.45 13.53 18.14
C SER A 470 9.39 13.96 17.12
N LEU A 471 8.28 13.20 17.02
CA LEU A 471 7.17 13.57 16.13
C LEU A 471 6.58 14.96 16.44
N ALA A 472 6.64 15.39 17.71
CA ALA A 472 6.18 16.72 18.12
C ALA A 472 7.11 17.82 17.61
N GLU A 473 8.43 17.66 17.73
CA GLU A 473 9.42 18.59 17.20
C GLU A 473 9.38 18.63 15.68
N ALA A 474 9.29 17.48 15.02
CA ALA A 474 9.12 17.40 13.57
C ALA A 474 7.86 18.16 13.10
N SER A 475 6.75 18.05 13.84
CA SER A 475 5.52 18.80 13.53
C SER A 475 5.71 20.32 13.70
N GLN A 476 6.48 20.77 14.69
CA GLN A 476 6.82 22.19 14.86
C GLN A 476 7.75 22.68 13.74
N ALA A 477 8.75 21.88 13.37
CA ALA A 477 9.67 22.17 12.28
C ALA A 477 8.92 22.29 10.93
N LEU A 478 7.95 21.41 10.66
CA LEU A 478 7.06 21.55 9.50
C LEU A 478 6.23 22.85 9.57
N GLY A 479 5.82 23.28 10.76
CA GLY A 479 5.16 24.57 10.96
C GLY A 479 6.03 25.76 10.55
N TYR A 480 7.31 25.72 10.90
CA TYR A 480 8.30 26.73 10.51
C TYR A 480 8.54 26.75 8.99
N LEU A 481 8.56 25.58 8.34
CA LEU A 481 8.68 25.44 6.89
C LEU A 481 7.38 25.75 6.12
N GLU A 482 6.31 26.17 6.82
CA GLU A 482 4.97 26.37 6.28
C GLU A 482 4.34 25.11 5.64
N LEU A 483 4.79 23.92 6.07
CA LEU A 483 4.32 22.61 5.63
C LEU A 483 3.35 21.96 6.62
N ALA A 484 3.05 22.60 7.76
CA ALA A 484 2.12 22.06 8.74
C ALA A 484 0.69 21.95 8.17
N PRO A 485 0.01 20.81 8.36
CA PRO A 485 -1.38 20.63 7.93
C PRO A 485 -2.31 21.57 8.70
N ARG A 486 -3.21 22.20 7.98
CA ARG A 486 -4.14 23.24 8.47
C ARG A 486 -5.56 22.71 8.57
N THR A 487 -5.95 21.83 7.67
CA THR A 487 -7.27 21.20 7.68
C THR A 487 -7.19 19.80 8.29
N ARG A 488 -8.33 19.30 8.80
CA ARG A 488 -8.43 17.92 9.29
C ARG A 488 -8.13 16.91 8.18
N GLU A 489 -8.58 17.20 6.96
CA GLU A 489 -8.30 16.37 5.79
C GLU A 489 -6.81 16.31 5.47
N GLU A 490 -6.10 17.45 5.52
CA GLU A 490 -4.64 17.48 5.38
C GLU A 490 -3.95 16.66 6.49
N GLN A 491 -4.40 16.78 7.74
CA GLN A 491 -3.85 16.00 8.86
C GLN A 491 -4.04 14.49 8.66
N GLU A 492 -5.22 14.07 8.21
CA GLU A 492 -5.53 12.66 7.94
C GLU A 492 -4.70 12.11 6.77
N ASN A 493 -4.49 12.89 5.70
CA ASN A 493 -3.69 12.51 4.54
C ASN A 493 -2.17 12.52 4.82
N MET A 494 -1.67 13.39 5.71
CA MET A 494 -0.25 13.43 6.06
C MET A 494 0.15 12.40 7.12
N ARG A 495 -0.79 11.95 7.96
CA ARG A 495 -0.51 11.01 9.04
C ARG A 495 0.24 9.73 8.57
N PRO A 496 -0.12 9.09 7.43
CA PRO A 496 0.64 7.97 6.89
C PRO A 496 2.11 8.32 6.58
N LEU A 497 2.40 9.54 6.13
CA LEU A 497 3.76 9.97 5.79
C LEU A 497 4.68 10.01 7.02
N PHE A 498 4.15 10.38 8.19
CA PHE A 498 4.92 10.30 9.44
C PHE A 498 5.27 8.85 9.82
N PHE A 499 4.37 7.90 9.52
CA PHE A 499 4.64 6.48 9.77
C PHE A 499 5.59 5.89 8.74
N GLU A 500 5.56 6.37 7.49
CA GLU A 500 6.55 6.04 6.46
C GLU A 500 7.94 6.57 6.83
N ALA A 501 8.02 7.79 7.35
CA ALA A 501 9.28 8.40 7.77
C ALA A 501 9.87 7.81 9.07
N ASP A 502 9.07 7.12 9.88
CA ASP A 502 9.50 6.40 11.08
C ASP A 502 9.34 4.87 10.87
N PRO A 503 10.14 4.25 10.00
CA PRO A 503 10.01 2.82 9.69
C PRO A 503 10.25 1.94 10.92
N ALA A 504 11.11 2.39 11.84
CA ALA A 504 11.38 1.71 13.12
C ALA A 504 10.22 1.83 14.13
N GLY A 505 9.30 2.78 13.94
CA GLY A 505 8.18 3.03 14.84
C GLY A 505 8.59 3.60 16.20
N GLU A 506 9.81 4.13 16.35
CA GLU A 506 10.33 4.62 17.63
C GLU A 506 9.64 5.92 18.06
N GLY A 507 9.07 6.66 17.11
CA GLY A 507 8.54 8.01 17.30
C GLY A 507 9.62 9.09 17.26
N ARG A 508 10.78 8.76 16.68
CA ARG A 508 11.90 9.67 16.44
C ARG A 508 12.31 9.58 14.98
N LEU A 509 12.70 10.71 14.38
CA LEU A 509 13.08 10.83 12.97
C LEU A 509 14.55 11.25 12.89
N SER A 510 15.36 10.49 12.15
CA SER A 510 16.72 10.91 11.78
C SER A 510 16.69 12.14 10.88
N ALA A 511 17.83 12.81 10.68
CA ALA A 511 17.91 13.93 9.75
C ALA A 511 17.51 13.56 8.32
N ALA A 512 17.92 12.38 7.83
CA ALA A 512 17.55 11.87 6.51
C ALA A 512 16.04 11.57 6.43
N CYS A 513 15.47 10.92 7.45
CA CYS A 513 14.03 10.66 7.54
C CYS A 513 13.21 11.96 7.57
N PHE A 514 13.68 12.98 8.30
CA PHE A 514 13.03 14.29 8.35
C PHE A 514 13.07 15.01 7.00
N GLN A 515 14.21 14.96 6.28
CA GLN A 515 14.31 15.53 4.93
C GLN A 515 13.34 14.84 3.97
N ALA A 516 13.31 13.51 3.98
CA ALA A 516 12.36 12.73 3.18
C ALA A 516 10.91 13.08 3.52
N LEU A 517 10.58 13.20 4.82
CA LEU A 517 9.24 13.61 5.28
C LEU A 517 8.85 15.00 4.73
N CYS A 518 9.74 15.99 4.80
CA CYS A 518 9.46 17.35 4.33
C CYS A 518 9.09 17.37 2.84
N LEU A 519 9.89 16.70 2.00
CA LEU A 519 9.61 16.60 0.57
C LEU A 519 8.27 15.92 0.29
N ARG A 520 7.99 14.81 1.00
CA ARG A 520 6.73 14.05 0.82
C ARG A 520 5.51 14.84 1.28
N VAL A 521 5.63 15.61 2.36
CA VAL A 521 4.57 16.50 2.84
C VAL A 521 4.31 17.63 1.85
N GLU A 522 5.34 18.22 1.26
CA GLU A 522 5.19 19.26 0.24
C GLU A 522 4.48 18.74 -1.01
N GLU A 523 4.90 17.58 -1.53
CA GLU A 523 4.23 16.90 -2.65
C GLU A 523 2.76 16.61 -2.32
N GLN A 524 2.48 16.06 -1.14
CA GLN A 524 1.13 15.72 -0.70
C GLN A 524 0.26 16.98 -0.54
N MET A 525 0.83 18.09 -0.05
CA MET A 525 0.12 19.37 0.01
C MET A 525 -0.26 19.88 -1.37
N HIS A 526 0.65 19.79 -2.34
CA HIS A 526 0.36 20.19 -3.72
C HIS A 526 -0.72 19.31 -4.35
N LEU A 527 -0.68 18.00 -4.11
CA LEU A 527 -1.72 17.09 -4.55
C LEU A 527 -3.08 17.45 -3.93
N LEU A 528 -3.16 17.72 -2.63
CA LEU A 528 -4.41 18.13 -1.98
C LEU A 528 -4.93 19.47 -2.51
N LEU A 529 -4.04 20.42 -2.80
CA LEU A 529 -4.40 21.70 -3.41
C LEU A 529 -4.97 21.50 -4.82
N TYR A 530 -4.36 20.62 -5.62
CA TYR A 530 -4.89 20.23 -6.92
C TYR A 530 -6.25 19.57 -6.79
N GLU A 531 -6.40 18.56 -5.91
CA GLU A 531 -7.66 17.83 -5.72
C GLU A 531 -8.80 18.76 -5.29
N ALA A 532 -8.53 19.72 -4.40
CA ALA A 532 -9.51 20.70 -3.99
C ALA A 532 -9.86 21.69 -5.11
N GLY A 533 -8.86 22.15 -5.87
CA GLY A 533 -9.06 23.00 -7.04
C GLY A 533 -9.89 22.30 -8.12
N TYR A 534 -9.54 21.05 -8.41
CA TYR A 534 -10.26 20.16 -9.30
C TYR A 534 -11.70 19.96 -8.85
N GLN A 535 -11.91 19.63 -7.56
CA GLN A 535 -13.25 19.42 -7.03
C GLN A 535 -14.11 20.67 -7.17
N LYS A 536 -13.53 21.85 -6.94
CA LYS A 536 -14.23 23.11 -7.14
C LYS A 536 -14.55 23.37 -8.60
N SER A 537 -13.62 23.10 -9.52
CA SER A 537 -13.86 23.23 -10.96
C SER A 537 -14.99 22.33 -11.46
N MET A 538 -15.05 21.08 -10.97
CA MET A 538 -16.15 20.16 -11.27
C MET A 538 -17.49 20.67 -10.76
N GLU A 539 -17.55 21.29 -9.58
CA GLU A 539 -18.78 21.91 -9.05
C GLU A 539 -19.29 23.06 -9.93
N VAL A 540 -18.39 23.77 -10.61
CA VAL A 540 -18.77 24.83 -11.55
C VAL A 540 -19.17 24.21 -12.91
N GLY A 541 -19.06 22.89 -13.09
CA GLY A 541 -19.41 22.20 -14.33
C GLY A 541 -18.32 22.29 -15.40
N LEU A 542 -17.05 22.39 -15.01
CA LEU A 542 -15.94 22.14 -15.92
C LEU A 542 -15.72 20.63 -16.08
N THR A 543 -15.35 20.22 -17.27
CA THR A 543 -14.89 18.87 -17.57
C THR A 543 -13.44 18.69 -17.11
N GLU A 544 -13.04 17.45 -16.81
CA GLU A 544 -11.66 17.18 -16.36
C GLU A 544 -10.57 17.67 -17.33
N PRO A 545 -10.68 17.49 -18.67
CA PRO A 545 -9.73 18.06 -19.61
C PRO A 545 -9.62 19.59 -19.50
N GLU A 546 -10.75 20.30 -19.34
CA GLU A 546 -10.77 21.75 -19.13
C GLU A 546 -10.07 22.12 -17.81
N VAL A 547 -10.32 21.38 -16.72
CA VAL A 547 -9.65 21.62 -15.45
C VAL A 547 -8.14 21.46 -15.59
N ARG A 548 -7.68 20.41 -16.28
CA ARG A 548 -6.24 20.17 -16.51
C ARG A 548 -5.62 21.29 -17.33
N GLU A 549 -6.27 21.73 -18.40
CA GLU A 549 -5.80 22.84 -19.22
C GLU A 549 -5.72 24.13 -18.39
N MET A 550 -6.76 24.44 -17.62
CA MET A 550 -6.80 25.61 -16.76
C MET A 550 -5.74 25.56 -15.65
N TRP A 551 -5.48 24.38 -15.09
CA TRP A 551 -4.41 24.19 -14.12
C TRP A 551 -3.03 24.41 -14.75
N GLY A 552 -2.85 23.94 -15.99
CA GLY A 552 -1.66 24.20 -16.80
C GLY A 552 -1.45 25.69 -17.07
N LEU A 553 -2.52 26.42 -17.42
CA LEU A 553 -2.50 27.87 -17.66
C LEU A 553 -2.24 28.66 -16.38
N PHE A 554 -2.84 28.28 -15.26
CA PHE A 554 -2.63 28.94 -13.97
C PHE A 554 -1.17 28.86 -13.50
N HIS A 555 -0.49 27.78 -13.85
CA HIS A 555 0.93 27.56 -13.53
C HIS A 555 1.89 27.92 -14.67
N SER A 556 1.37 28.30 -15.83
CA SER A 556 2.21 28.81 -16.89
C SER A 556 2.86 30.10 -16.37
N PRO A 557 4.20 30.19 -16.32
CA PRO A 557 4.85 31.43 -15.96
C PRO A 557 4.38 32.47 -16.97
N LYS A 558 3.59 33.45 -16.53
CA LYS A 558 3.19 34.54 -17.41
C LYS A 558 4.46 35.11 -18.01
N THR A 559 4.65 34.90 -19.29
CA THR A 559 5.70 35.48 -20.12
C THR A 559 5.39 36.97 -20.32
N GLU A 560 5.18 37.69 -19.22
CA GLU A 560 5.31 39.14 -19.20
C GLU A 560 6.75 39.45 -18.78
N GLU A 561 7.73 38.90 -19.52
CA GLU A 561 8.97 39.66 -19.66
C GLU A 561 8.61 40.83 -20.58
N PRO A 562 8.62 42.08 -20.08
CA PRO A 562 8.37 43.22 -20.94
C PRO A 562 9.38 43.16 -22.10
N PRO A 563 8.97 43.50 -23.34
CA PRO A 563 9.86 43.42 -24.49
C PRO A 563 11.16 44.18 -24.19
N PRO A 564 12.33 43.65 -24.59
CA PRO A 564 13.64 44.18 -24.20
C PRO A 564 13.88 45.65 -24.56
N ASP A 565 13.07 46.20 -25.47
CA ASP A 565 13.13 47.61 -25.91
C ASP A 565 12.08 48.51 -25.23
N SER A 566 11.36 48.01 -24.23
CA SER A 566 10.49 48.87 -23.43
C SER A 566 11.39 49.81 -22.63
N PRO A 567 11.28 51.15 -22.79
CA PRO A 567 12.07 52.09 -22.00
C PRO A 567 11.82 51.79 -20.51
N PRO A 568 12.81 52.04 -19.61
CA PRO A 568 12.66 51.88 -18.18
C PRO A 568 11.61 52.89 -17.67
N LEU A 569 10.34 52.53 -17.86
CA LEU A 569 9.23 53.20 -17.21
C LEU A 569 9.40 52.90 -15.73
N SER A 570 9.35 53.99 -14.96
CA SER A 570 9.35 54.06 -13.51
C SER A 570 8.81 52.79 -12.85
N PRO A 571 9.43 52.31 -11.75
CA PRO A 571 9.10 51.03 -11.13
C PRO A 571 7.58 50.91 -11.07
N PRO A 572 6.97 49.92 -11.74
CA PRO A 572 5.53 49.81 -11.72
C PRO A 572 5.16 49.67 -10.26
N ALA A 573 4.42 50.65 -9.75
CA ALA A 573 3.64 50.48 -8.54
C ALA A 573 2.88 49.19 -8.78
N SER A 574 3.37 48.12 -8.16
CA SER A 574 2.91 46.77 -8.39
C SER A 574 1.41 46.84 -8.24
N ARG A 575 0.67 46.72 -9.36
CA ARG A 575 -0.79 46.65 -9.35
C ARG A 575 -1.14 45.24 -8.88
N ARG A 576 -0.65 44.91 -7.68
CA ARG A 576 -1.22 43.95 -6.76
C ARG A 576 -2.64 44.45 -6.57
N VAL A 577 -3.58 43.73 -7.15
CA VAL A 577 -4.94 43.73 -6.60
C VAL A 577 -4.76 43.24 -5.18
N SER A 578 -4.71 44.18 -4.22
CA SER A 578 -4.67 43.81 -2.82
C SER A 578 -5.93 42.99 -2.55
N VAL A 579 -5.81 41.89 -1.81
CA VAL A 579 -6.96 41.06 -1.43
C VAL A 579 -8.02 41.91 -0.71
N THR A 580 -7.61 43.02 -0.09
CA THR A 580 -8.45 44.10 0.43
C THR A 580 -9.28 44.84 -0.63
N SER A 581 -8.75 45.09 -1.84
CA SER A 581 -9.47 45.74 -2.95
C SER A 581 -10.54 44.82 -3.57
N LEU A 582 -10.29 43.51 -3.62
CA LEU A 582 -11.27 42.51 -4.03
C LEU A 582 -12.35 42.28 -2.95
N ARG A 583 -12.01 42.50 -1.68
CA ARG A 583 -12.96 42.44 -0.55
C ARG A 583 -13.92 43.63 -0.55
N HIS A 584 -13.47 44.83 -0.93
CA HIS A 584 -14.34 46.00 -1.07
C HIS A 584 -15.31 45.87 -2.27
N ALA A 585 -14.84 45.38 -3.42
CA ALA A 585 -15.69 45.18 -4.59
C ALA A 585 -16.79 44.10 -4.41
N LEU A 586 -16.60 43.15 -3.48
CA LEU A 586 -17.60 42.13 -3.11
C LEU A 586 -18.50 42.56 -1.94
N LEU A 587 -18.13 43.59 -1.18
CA LEU A 587 -18.92 44.12 -0.05
C LEU A 587 -19.79 45.33 -0.41
N ASP A 588 -19.52 46.01 -1.53
CA ASP A 588 -20.34 47.13 -2.02
C ASP A 588 -21.72 46.70 -2.61
N GLY A 589 -22.12 45.44 -2.40
CA GLY A 589 -23.42 44.90 -2.82
C GLY A 589 -24.51 44.85 -1.74
N GLN A 590 -24.25 45.22 -0.48
CA GLN A 590 -25.30 45.30 0.54
C GLN A 590 -25.11 46.47 1.51
N ALA A 591 -26.20 47.23 1.64
CA ALA A 591 -26.27 48.50 2.34
C ALA A 591 -26.15 48.40 3.87
N SER A 592 -25.52 49.44 4.41
CA SER A 592 -25.88 50.19 5.63
C SER A 592 -25.98 49.44 6.96
N LEU A 593 -24.99 49.68 7.84
CA LEU A 593 -25.22 50.13 9.21
C LEU A 593 -23.94 50.75 9.78
N GLU A 594 -24.12 51.91 10.40
CA GLU A 594 -23.13 52.87 10.84
C GLU A 594 -22.37 52.44 12.10
N GLY A 595 -21.14 52.96 12.22
CA GLY A 595 -20.63 53.49 13.49
C GLY A 595 -19.64 52.62 14.27
N GLY A 596 -18.34 52.96 14.18
CA GLY A 596 -17.34 52.41 15.11
C GLY A 596 -15.89 52.72 14.73
N SER A 597 -15.44 53.93 15.06
CA SER A 597 -14.05 54.39 14.95
C SER A 597 -13.10 53.59 15.86
N LEU A 598 -11.94 53.14 15.35
CA LEU A 598 -10.72 52.98 16.15
C LEU A 598 -9.46 53.03 15.27
N GLN A 599 -8.56 53.92 15.69
CA GLN A 599 -7.30 54.30 15.08
C GLN A 599 -6.18 53.28 15.32
N LEU A 600 -5.33 53.13 14.30
CA LEU A 600 -3.86 53.07 14.29
C LEU A 600 -3.14 52.42 15.49
N LEU A 601 -2.35 51.37 15.21
CA LEU A 601 -0.88 51.38 15.35
C LEU A 601 -0.27 50.04 14.90
N SER A 602 1.00 50.12 14.47
CA SER A 602 2.00 49.05 14.28
C SER A 602 2.22 48.56 12.84
N GLU A 603 3.09 49.28 12.16
CA GLU A 603 3.87 48.86 10.99
C GLU A 603 4.85 47.73 11.37
N ASN A 604 4.75 46.59 10.69
CA ASN A 604 5.85 45.64 10.50
C ASN A 604 5.53 44.84 9.22
N PRO A 605 6.24 45.02 8.10
CA PRO A 605 5.97 44.25 6.90
C PRO A 605 6.68 42.89 7.00
N GLU A 606 6.02 41.92 7.62
CA GLU A 606 6.39 40.51 7.57
C GLU A 606 6.20 39.95 6.14
N PRO A 607 7.25 39.50 5.44
CA PRO A 607 7.14 38.92 4.10
C PRO A 607 6.77 37.42 4.11
N VAL A 608 6.04 36.93 5.13
CA VAL A 608 5.87 35.48 5.40
C VAL A 608 4.39 35.03 5.31
N ARG A 609 3.58 35.64 4.43
CA ARG A 609 2.16 35.24 4.25
C ARG A 609 1.77 34.86 2.81
N GLN A 610 2.73 34.72 1.91
CA GLN A 610 2.44 34.65 0.48
C GLN A 610 1.92 33.28 -0.01
N ARG A 611 2.20 32.17 0.71
CA ARG A 611 1.66 30.83 0.37
C ARG A 611 0.16 30.69 0.59
N ARG A 612 -0.49 31.54 1.41
CA ARG A 612 -1.96 31.52 1.65
C ARG A 612 -2.81 31.73 0.39
N THR A 613 -2.20 32.18 -0.71
CA THR A 613 -2.95 32.62 -1.88
C THR A 613 -3.26 31.53 -2.89
N SER A 614 -2.62 30.35 -2.89
CA SER A 614 -2.72 29.44 -4.05
C SER A 614 -4.09 28.80 -4.26
N GLN A 615 -4.68 28.18 -3.23
CA GLN A 615 -5.98 27.50 -3.36
C GLN A 615 -7.12 28.48 -3.69
N VAL A 616 -7.19 29.57 -2.91
CA VAL A 616 -8.17 30.63 -3.13
C VAL A 616 -7.92 31.29 -4.48
N ALA A 617 -6.66 31.48 -4.90
CA ALA A 617 -6.35 32.03 -6.21
C ALA A 617 -6.78 31.11 -7.34
N PHE A 618 -6.61 29.79 -7.25
CA PHE A 618 -7.09 28.91 -8.33
C PHE A 618 -8.61 28.90 -8.39
N ALA A 619 -9.31 28.72 -7.27
CA ALA A 619 -10.78 28.77 -7.26
C ALA A 619 -11.30 30.13 -7.76
N THR A 620 -10.66 31.24 -7.36
CA THR A 620 -11.01 32.59 -7.84
C THR A 620 -10.67 32.75 -9.32
N PHE A 621 -9.57 32.16 -9.79
CA PHE A 621 -9.17 32.14 -11.20
C PHE A 621 -10.22 31.40 -12.04
N ILE A 622 -10.68 30.22 -11.59
CA ILE A 622 -11.75 29.45 -12.25
C ILE A 622 -13.05 30.26 -12.35
N VAL A 623 -13.46 30.90 -11.26
CA VAL A 623 -14.69 31.71 -11.23
C VAL A 623 -14.54 32.96 -12.13
N GLY A 624 -13.37 33.61 -12.10
CA GLY A 624 -13.06 34.78 -12.92
C GLY A 624 -12.95 34.46 -14.41
N SER A 625 -12.39 33.31 -14.79
CA SER A 625 -12.26 32.89 -16.18
C SER A 625 -13.59 32.49 -16.81
N LYS A 626 -14.56 31.95 -16.04
CA LYS A 626 -15.92 31.68 -16.55
C LYS A 626 -16.67 32.95 -16.93
N GLN A 627 -16.32 34.08 -16.32
CA GLN A 627 -16.90 35.38 -16.67
C GLN A 627 -16.27 36.00 -17.92
N ALA A 628 -15.23 35.40 -18.50
CA ALA A 628 -14.67 35.79 -19.80
C ALA A 628 -15.44 35.05 -20.93
N PRO A 629 -16.44 35.67 -21.57
CA PRO A 629 -17.33 34.96 -22.48
C PRO A 629 -16.76 35.07 -23.90
N ARG A 630 -16.50 33.92 -24.57
CA ARG A 630 -16.74 33.66 -26.01
C ARG A 630 -15.93 32.50 -26.61
N HIS A 631 -14.75 32.14 -26.10
CA HIS A 631 -13.91 31.13 -26.77
C HIS A 631 -14.18 29.67 -26.37
N LEU A 632 -14.64 29.39 -25.15
CA LEU A 632 -14.97 28.01 -24.72
C LEU A 632 -16.39 27.60 -25.14
N ALA A 633 -17.34 28.53 -25.18
CA ALA A 633 -18.72 28.25 -25.56
C ALA A 633 -18.89 27.79 -27.02
N SER A 634 -17.95 28.14 -27.92
CA SER A 634 -17.97 27.66 -29.31
C SER A 634 -17.49 26.21 -29.47
N LEU A 635 -16.81 25.63 -28.46
CA LEU A 635 -16.44 24.21 -28.44
C LEU A 635 -17.55 23.31 -27.87
N GLN A 636 -18.59 23.89 -27.25
CA GLN A 636 -19.66 23.16 -26.56
C GLN A 636 -20.86 22.81 -27.48
N ALA A 637 -20.92 23.33 -28.71
CA ALA A 637 -22.12 23.20 -29.55
C ALA A 637 -22.15 21.95 -30.45
N GLU A 638 -21.06 21.21 -30.61
CA GLU A 638 -21.05 19.96 -31.39
C GLU A 638 -20.77 18.76 -30.47
N ASP A 639 -21.84 18.01 -30.17
CA ASP A 639 -21.85 16.66 -29.61
C ASP A 639 -21.62 16.50 -28.08
N GLU A 640 -22.46 17.17 -27.26
CA GLU A 640 -22.51 17.03 -25.78
C GLU A 640 -23.06 15.68 -25.26
N ARG A 641 -23.15 14.62 -26.09
CA ARG A 641 -23.32 13.29 -25.49
C ARG A 641 -21.98 12.94 -24.86
N PRO A 642 -21.87 12.75 -23.52
CA PRO A 642 -20.68 12.12 -23.00
C PRO A 642 -20.53 10.83 -23.78
N ARG A 643 -19.39 10.65 -24.47
CA ARG A 643 -19.09 9.35 -25.07
C ARG A 643 -19.27 8.35 -23.94
N GLU A 644 -20.19 7.39 -24.08
CA GLU A 644 -20.54 6.39 -23.06
C GLU A 644 -19.29 5.72 -22.45
N SER A 645 -18.17 5.79 -23.17
CA SER A 645 -16.82 5.40 -22.74
C SER A 645 -16.30 6.09 -21.49
N GLN A 646 -16.69 7.33 -21.16
CA GLN A 646 -16.01 8.10 -20.10
C GLN A 646 -16.31 7.64 -18.66
N ILE A 647 -17.57 7.32 -18.35
CA ILE A 647 -17.98 6.93 -16.99
C ILE A 647 -17.37 5.57 -16.60
N CYS A 648 -17.06 4.74 -17.59
CA CYS A 648 -16.49 3.41 -17.39
C CYS A 648 -14.96 3.38 -17.32
N PHE A 649 -14.28 4.54 -17.39
CA PHE A 649 -12.82 4.56 -17.24
C PHE A 649 -12.42 4.18 -15.80
N PRO A 650 -11.32 3.42 -15.62
CA PRO A 650 -10.87 2.99 -14.30
C PRO A 650 -10.69 4.14 -13.31
N TRP A 651 -10.07 5.24 -13.72
CA TRP A 651 -9.84 6.40 -12.86
C TRP A 651 -11.16 7.02 -12.37
N ALA A 652 -12.17 7.08 -13.24
CA ALA A 652 -13.49 7.62 -12.94
C ALA A 652 -14.18 6.70 -11.90
N LEU A 653 -14.19 5.39 -12.14
CA LEU A 653 -14.74 4.42 -11.20
C LEU A 653 -14.05 4.47 -9.82
N ARG A 654 -12.71 4.59 -9.78
CA ARG A 654 -11.97 4.77 -8.51
C ARG A 654 -12.38 6.04 -7.79
N ARG A 655 -12.56 7.16 -8.51
CA ARG A 655 -13.04 8.42 -7.93
C ARG A 655 -14.43 8.27 -7.33
N ALA A 656 -15.36 7.63 -8.05
CA ALA A 656 -16.70 7.36 -7.53
C ALA A 656 -16.68 6.47 -6.28
N LEU A 657 -15.80 5.46 -6.23
CA LEU A 657 -15.61 4.63 -5.03
C LEU A 657 -15.03 5.43 -3.85
N MET A 658 -14.19 6.45 -4.10
CA MET A 658 -13.71 7.36 -3.05
C MET A 658 -14.84 8.24 -2.52
N GLU A 659 -15.74 8.70 -3.38
CA GLU A 659 -16.94 9.45 -2.97
C GLU A 659 -17.93 8.60 -2.16
N LEU A 660 -17.92 7.27 -2.36
CA LEU A 660 -18.60 6.30 -1.50
C LEU A 660 -17.92 6.11 -0.14
N ARG A 661 -16.85 6.86 0.16
CA ARG A 661 -16.04 6.79 1.38
C ARG A 661 -15.42 5.43 1.62
N LEU A 662 -15.11 4.69 0.55
CA LEU A 662 -14.38 3.44 0.68
C LEU A 662 -12.91 3.70 1.00
N PRO A 663 -12.23 2.79 1.74
CA PRO A 663 -10.82 2.95 2.06
C PRO A 663 -9.96 3.05 0.79
N LYS A 664 -9.06 4.04 0.71
CA LYS A 664 -8.20 4.27 -0.46
C LYS A 664 -7.40 3.04 -0.85
N ASP A 665 -6.85 2.33 0.14
CA ASP A 665 -6.09 1.09 -0.09
C ASP A 665 -6.96 -0.01 -0.71
N TYR A 666 -8.22 -0.13 -0.28
CA TYR A 666 -9.16 -1.07 -0.88
C TYR A 666 -9.38 -0.71 -2.35
N ILE A 667 -9.70 0.55 -2.64
CA ILE A 667 -9.92 1.01 -4.00
C ILE A 667 -8.70 0.75 -4.87
N ASN A 668 -7.50 1.14 -4.41
CA ASN A 668 -6.25 0.95 -5.14
C ASN A 668 -5.88 -0.52 -5.36
N SER A 669 -6.34 -1.41 -4.47
CA SER A 669 -6.13 -2.86 -4.59
C SER A 669 -6.99 -3.52 -5.68
N LEU A 670 -8.06 -2.85 -6.15
CA LEU A 670 -8.96 -3.39 -7.17
C LEU A 670 -8.32 -3.33 -8.56
N GLU A 671 -8.41 -4.43 -9.31
CA GLU A 671 -8.08 -4.47 -10.73
C GLU A 671 -9.15 -3.69 -11.54
N ASN A 672 -8.81 -3.24 -12.76
CA ASN A 672 -9.72 -2.41 -13.58
C ASN A 672 -11.06 -3.10 -13.88
N SER A 673 -11.06 -4.43 -14.00
CA SER A 673 -12.25 -5.26 -14.18
C SER A 673 -13.10 -5.39 -12.91
N GLU A 674 -12.49 -5.29 -11.73
CA GLU A 674 -13.19 -5.39 -10.44
C GLU A 674 -13.88 -4.08 -10.05
N LEU A 675 -13.35 -2.93 -10.49
CA LEU A 675 -13.90 -1.61 -10.20
C LEU A 675 -15.38 -1.52 -10.58
N ILE A 676 -15.72 -1.87 -11.82
CA ILE A 676 -17.09 -1.77 -12.30
C ILE A 676 -18.04 -2.72 -11.55
N VAL A 677 -17.55 -3.91 -11.20
CA VAL A 677 -18.34 -4.89 -10.42
C VAL A 677 -18.65 -4.34 -9.03
N VAL A 678 -17.65 -3.75 -8.36
CA VAL A 678 -17.81 -3.18 -7.02
C VAL A 678 -18.75 -1.97 -7.06
N VAL A 679 -18.56 -1.06 -8.02
CA VAL A 679 -19.42 0.10 -8.23
C VAL A 679 -20.85 -0.36 -8.49
N ALA A 680 -21.07 -1.24 -9.47
CA ALA A 680 -22.39 -1.72 -9.84
C ALA A 680 -23.12 -2.40 -8.66
N ASP A 681 -22.40 -3.20 -7.88
CA ASP A 681 -22.91 -3.80 -6.64
C ASP A 681 -23.27 -2.72 -5.59
N TYR A 682 -22.55 -1.57 -5.53
CA TYR A 682 -22.91 -0.43 -4.65
C TYR A 682 -24.19 0.27 -5.06
N PHE A 683 -24.43 0.36 -6.36
CA PHE A 683 -25.69 0.87 -6.89
C PHE A 683 -26.80 -0.19 -6.95
N GLY A 684 -26.56 -1.41 -6.46
CA GLY A 684 -27.58 -2.47 -6.41
C GLY A 684 -27.86 -3.15 -7.75
N PHE A 685 -26.98 -3.00 -8.73
CA PHE A 685 -27.11 -3.66 -10.02
C PHE A 685 -26.61 -5.11 -9.93
N ALA A 686 -27.45 -6.05 -10.35
CA ALA A 686 -27.04 -7.42 -10.56
C ALA A 686 -26.08 -7.46 -11.76
N VAL A 687 -24.82 -7.77 -11.48
CA VAL A 687 -23.76 -7.89 -12.48
C VAL A 687 -23.68 -9.34 -12.92
N ALA A 688 -24.30 -9.67 -14.05
CA ALA A 688 -24.16 -10.97 -14.70
C ALA A 688 -23.87 -10.74 -16.18
N GLY A 689 -22.79 -11.34 -16.68
CA GLY A 689 -22.37 -11.21 -18.08
C GLY A 689 -20.89 -10.84 -18.25
N PRO A 690 -20.39 -10.81 -19.49
CA PRO A 690 -19.08 -10.28 -19.83
C PRO A 690 -18.95 -8.78 -19.50
N LEU A 691 -17.72 -8.32 -19.29
CA LEU A 691 -17.41 -6.96 -18.84
C LEU A 691 -18.03 -5.85 -19.71
N GLU A 692 -18.07 -6.06 -21.03
CA GLU A 692 -18.64 -5.09 -21.97
C GLU A 692 -20.15 -4.97 -21.85
N GLU A 693 -20.86 -6.07 -21.61
CA GLU A 693 -22.31 -6.02 -21.32
C GLU A 693 -22.57 -5.31 -19.99
N ILE A 694 -21.69 -5.51 -19.00
CA ILE A 694 -21.78 -4.82 -17.71
C ILE A 694 -21.58 -3.32 -17.89
N ARG A 695 -20.62 -2.90 -18.72
CA ARG A 695 -20.38 -1.48 -19.05
C ARG A 695 -21.60 -0.83 -19.69
N VAL A 696 -22.14 -1.46 -20.74
CA VAL A 696 -23.32 -0.96 -21.44
C VAL A 696 -24.53 -0.93 -20.51
N ALA A 697 -24.78 -2.01 -19.76
CA ALA A 697 -25.89 -2.08 -18.83
C ALA A 697 -25.76 -1.07 -17.68
N PHE A 698 -24.55 -0.87 -17.15
CA PHE A 698 -24.27 0.08 -16.09
C PHE A 698 -24.49 1.53 -16.56
N ALA A 699 -23.98 1.89 -17.73
CA ALA A 699 -24.21 3.20 -18.35
C ALA A 699 -25.71 3.44 -18.63
N THR A 700 -26.40 2.44 -19.18
CA THR A 700 -27.83 2.53 -19.51
C THR A 700 -28.70 2.65 -18.26
N LYS A 701 -28.46 1.84 -17.22
CA LYS A 701 -29.30 1.79 -16.01
C LYS A 701 -29.12 2.99 -15.10
N LEU A 702 -27.91 3.52 -14.99
CA LEU A 702 -27.69 4.72 -14.19
C LEU A 702 -28.45 5.93 -14.73
N ASN A 703 -28.75 5.95 -16.05
CA ASN A 703 -29.39 7.07 -16.73
C ASN A 703 -28.72 8.42 -16.40
N VAL A 704 -27.42 8.37 -16.12
CA VAL A 704 -26.65 9.53 -15.74
C VAL A 704 -26.17 10.23 -17.02
N ARG A 705 -26.50 11.51 -17.15
CA ARG A 705 -26.20 12.30 -18.36
C ARG A 705 -24.80 12.90 -18.34
N SER A 706 -24.13 12.89 -17.19
CA SER A 706 -22.81 13.49 -17.04
C SER A 706 -22.00 12.87 -15.91
N TRP A 707 -20.68 12.94 -16.02
CA TRP A 707 -19.78 12.51 -14.95
C TRP A 707 -20.06 13.21 -13.60
N SER A 708 -20.44 14.49 -13.61
CA SER A 708 -20.77 15.25 -12.41
C SER A 708 -22.02 14.73 -11.70
N GLU A 709 -23.06 14.35 -12.45
CA GLU A 709 -24.26 13.70 -11.91
C GLU A 709 -23.93 12.34 -11.27
N PHE A 710 -23.03 11.56 -11.89
CA PHE A 710 -22.62 10.26 -11.35
C PHE A 710 -21.84 10.43 -10.06
N GLN A 711 -20.89 11.38 -10.03
CA GLN A 711 -20.12 11.71 -8.83
C GLN A 711 -21.03 12.23 -7.70
N ALA A 712 -22.01 13.08 -8.02
CA ALA A 712 -23.00 13.56 -7.06
C ALA A 712 -23.83 12.40 -6.48
N SER A 713 -24.25 11.46 -7.33
CA SER A 713 -24.99 10.25 -6.92
C SER A 713 -24.15 9.34 -6.02
N ALA A 714 -22.88 9.11 -6.38
CA ALA A 714 -21.94 8.34 -5.57
C ALA A 714 -21.70 9.00 -4.20
N ARG A 715 -21.51 10.31 -4.17
CA ARG A 715 -21.33 11.09 -2.93
C ARG A 715 -22.55 11.02 -2.03
N GLU A 716 -23.74 11.20 -2.59
CA GLU A 716 -24.99 11.13 -1.83
C GLU A 716 -25.22 9.70 -1.27
N LEU A 717 -24.96 8.67 -2.07
CA LEU A 717 -25.00 7.29 -1.61
C LEU A 717 -23.99 7.03 -0.49
N GLY A 718 -22.76 7.57 -0.62
CA GLY A 718 -21.72 7.48 0.41
C GLY A 718 -22.12 8.15 1.73
N LYS A 719 -22.74 9.34 1.67
CA LYS A 719 -23.31 10.03 2.84
C LYS A 719 -24.39 9.18 3.49
N ARG A 720 -25.37 8.69 2.72
CA ARG A 720 -26.43 7.82 3.24
C ARG A 720 -25.89 6.55 3.88
N MET A 721 -24.90 5.89 3.26
CA MET A 721 -24.28 4.71 3.86
C MET A 721 -23.63 5.00 5.22
N ALA A 722 -23.03 6.18 5.39
CA ALA A 722 -22.46 6.64 6.64
C ALA A 722 -23.53 7.00 7.69
N ASP A 723 -24.67 7.55 7.26
CA ASP A 723 -25.71 8.12 8.12
C ASP A 723 -26.87 7.15 8.44
N VAL A 724 -27.06 6.05 7.69
CA VAL A 724 -28.20 5.13 7.86
C VAL A 724 -28.29 4.64 9.32
N PRO A 725 -29.42 4.85 10.03
CA PRO A 725 -29.60 4.40 11.40
C PRO A 725 -29.45 2.87 11.54
N GLU A 726 -29.09 2.39 12.73
CA GLU A 726 -28.80 0.96 12.99
C GLU A 726 -29.96 0.01 12.63
N GLU A 727 -31.20 0.50 12.65
CA GLU A 727 -32.40 -0.33 12.55
C GLU A 727 -32.80 -0.72 11.11
N GLN A 728 -32.32 -0.01 10.08
CA GLN A 728 -32.80 -0.24 8.70
C GLN A 728 -32.06 -1.34 7.91
N GLY A 729 -30.95 -1.87 8.42
CA GLY A 729 -30.27 -3.03 7.85
C GLY A 729 -29.65 -2.84 6.45
N LEU A 730 -28.59 -3.59 6.16
CA LEU A 730 -27.86 -3.51 4.87
C LEU A 730 -28.61 -4.13 3.67
N SER A 731 -29.73 -4.83 3.88
CA SER A 731 -30.50 -5.46 2.81
C SER A 731 -31.29 -4.46 1.96
N ASP A 732 -31.47 -3.23 2.43
CA ASP A 732 -32.25 -2.19 1.73
C ASP A 732 -31.41 -1.29 0.82
N ARG A 733 -30.19 -1.70 0.44
CA ARG A 733 -29.32 -0.94 -0.47
C ARG A 733 -29.97 -0.68 -1.82
N GLY A 734 -30.73 -1.65 -2.35
CA GLY A 734 -31.52 -1.46 -3.56
C GLY A 734 -32.62 -0.42 -3.38
N ALA A 735 -33.29 -0.40 -2.22
CA ALA A 735 -34.29 0.63 -1.91
C ALA A 735 -33.65 2.02 -1.71
N LEU A 736 -32.46 2.09 -1.11
CA LEU A 736 -31.68 3.33 -0.98
C LEU A 736 -31.25 3.88 -2.34
N ALA A 737 -30.75 3.04 -3.24
CA ALA A 737 -30.41 3.44 -4.60
C ALA A 737 -31.66 3.87 -5.39
N ALA A 738 -32.75 3.10 -5.29
CA ALA A 738 -34.04 3.44 -5.91
C ALA A 738 -34.59 4.78 -5.39
N SER A 739 -34.41 5.08 -4.10
CA SER A 739 -34.82 6.37 -3.51
C SER A 739 -34.01 7.58 -3.97
N LEU A 740 -32.90 7.37 -4.69
CA LEU A 740 -32.15 8.43 -5.38
C LEU A 740 -32.67 8.70 -6.80
N GLY A 741 -33.75 8.03 -7.22
CA GLY A 741 -34.27 8.14 -8.57
C GLY A 741 -33.41 7.40 -9.62
N LEU A 742 -32.47 6.57 -9.18
CA LEU A 742 -31.73 5.64 -10.03
C LEU A 742 -32.65 4.44 -10.29
N THR A 743 -33.25 4.41 -11.47
CA THR A 743 -34.29 3.43 -11.88
C THR A 743 -33.75 2.04 -12.15
#